data_AF-A0A811YQH9-F1
#
_entry.id   AF-A0A811YQH9-F1
#
_cell.length_a   1.000
_cell.length_b   1.000
_cell.length_c   1.000
_cell.angle_alpha   90.00
_cell.angle_beta   90.00
_cell.angle_gamma   90.00
#
_symmetry.space_group_name_H-M   'P 1'
#
loop_
_entity.id
_entity.type
_entity.pdbx_description
1 polymer ?
#
loop_
_entity_poly.entity_id
_entity_poly.type
_entity_poly.pdbx_seq_one_letter_code
_entity_poly.pdbx_strand_id
1 'polypeptide(L)'
;MARAPGLLAPLLGLGLGLGLGLGLGLGLGLGPPGPGAADCGSLGGAERLAFAPAAGVHRLAPRVRPPGPLSPLYGTVRRFLSAVQLNPFPAELVKTLLNEPSSVKVDEVVRYEAGYVVCAVIAGLYLLVVPIAGLCFCCCRCHRRCGGRVKTEHKAMACERGTLMAFLLLTTLLLLIGVVCAFVTNQHTHEQMGHSVEAVPEILLSLQGLVSNVPQELQAVAEQFSLPQKRVLEELDGVGMSIGSTIHTQLKSTMYEVLASVSSLGQALQVSMDHLQALNTTLVELRKGQQDLEPAVYEHRERLLTLLQEPSCQGCTEARSQAQALELGADFSQVSPVDDVLHRLKGVPEANFSSMVQEENSTFNALPLLAALQTANVVKELKKVVAQKPEGLRTLAEEFPGWEAASRWSRTLEEVEQSSRPYLKEVQRYEKYRWIWGCVLCSAVLLVVVCNLLGLNLGVWGLSVRKDPSRSEAKGEAGSRFLMMGVGFSFLFAAPLILLVFATFLVGGNVQTLVCQSWESKELYKFADTPGNLPPSMNLSQLLGLKKNISILLAYQQCREGAALWSVLQLNDSYDLEKHLNISQYTAKLQQELQNLKVDMKNLDLLSPAAHRDLEALQSSGLEKIHYSSFFVQIQKPVVNTNMEKLAQELEELARTQGSSMLGQQLQEEAQRLQNLYQEQVLPQQSLVAKLNLTVRALASSAPNLQMETSSVLDKVAYLKGELPTWATSILRNESECFLIREMGYFSQYVAWVREEVTQHIATCQPLSGALDNGRVILCDMMTDPWNAFWFCLAWCTFFLIPSIIFAVKTSKYLHPVWKRLSSTSSEETQLFHIPRVTSLKL
;
A
#
# COMPACT_ATOMS: atom_id res chain seq x y z
N MET A 1 -64.81 -10.73 9.59
CA MET A 1 -65.26 -9.80 10.65
C MET A 1 -64.13 -8.81 10.92
N ALA A 2 -64.49 -7.51 11.02
CA ALA A 2 -63.80 -6.33 11.59
C ALA A 2 -62.31 -6.47 11.97
N ARG A 3 -61.40 -5.50 11.78
CA ARG A 3 -61.45 -4.06 11.51
C ARG A 3 -59.99 -3.63 11.29
N ALA A 4 -59.72 -2.68 10.40
CA ALA A 4 -58.53 -1.84 10.50
C ALA A 4 -58.68 -0.87 11.70
N PRO A 5 -57.57 -0.35 12.25
CA PRO A 5 -57.10 1.00 11.89
C PRO A 5 -55.56 1.02 11.71
N GLY A 6 -54.88 2.00 11.11
CA GLY A 6 -55.21 3.39 10.84
C GLY A 6 -54.27 4.33 11.62
N LEU A 7 -53.15 4.73 10.99
CA LEU A 7 -52.46 6.04 11.02
C LEU A 7 -51.90 6.68 12.32
N LEU A 8 -50.66 7.18 12.15
CA LEU A 8 -50.05 8.42 12.67
C LEU A 8 -49.53 8.53 14.13
N ALA A 9 -48.20 8.62 14.25
CA ALA A 9 -47.43 9.83 14.67
C ALA A 9 -46.25 9.52 15.62
N PRO A 10 -45.06 10.13 15.40
CA PRO A 10 -43.86 9.98 16.23
C PRO A 10 -43.83 11.02 17.37
N LEU A 11 -43.03 10.80 18.42
CA LEU A 11 -42.32 11.85 19.20
C LEU A 11 -41.46 11.21 20.32
N LEU A 12 -40.18 11.62 20.32
CA LEU A 12 -39.30 11.92 21.47
C LEU A 12 -39.11 10.88 22.59
N GLY A 13 -37.84 10.45 22.73
CA GLY A 13 -36.93 11.18 23.62
C GLY A 13 -36.48 10.47 24.91
N LEU A 14 -35.18 10.62 25.18
CA LEU A 14 -34.42 10.35 26.42
C LEU A 14 -34.11 8.87 26.70
N GLY A 15 -32.87 8.47 27.00
CA GLY A 15 -31.65 9.23 27.27
C GLY A 15 -30.77 8.42 28.23
N LEU A 16 -29.45 8.60 28.09
CA LEU A 16 -28.37 8.26 29.05
C LEU A 16 -28.11 6.76 29.31
N GLY A 17 -26.89 6.25 29.44
CA GLY A 17 -25.55 6.83 29.53
C GLY A 17 -24.52 5.69 29.37
N LEU A 18 -23.37 5.97 28.76
CA LEU A 18 -22.06 6.19 29.44
C LEU A 18 -21.33 4.90 29.89
N GLY A 19 -20.11 4.74 29.36
CA GLY A 19 -19.11 3.74 29.76
C GLY A 19 -18.19 3.37 28.60
N LEU A 20 -17.33 4.29 28.11
CA LEU A 20 -15.89 4.37 28.45
C LEU A 20 -15.14 3.01 28.36
N GLY A 21 -14.27 2.90 27.35
CA GLY A 21 -13.34 1.78 27.17
C GLY A 21 -12.34 2.04 26.04
N LEU A 22 -11.46 3.02 26.23
CA LEU A 22 -10.24 3.23 25.43
C LEU A 22 -9.31 2.03 25.66
N GLY A 23 -9.07 1.25 24.60
CA GLY A 23 -8.07 0.19 24.56
C GLY A 23 -6.95 0.53 23.57
N LEU A 24 -5.95 1.29 24.04
CA LEU A 24 -4.65 1.44 23.39
C LEU A 24 -3.87 0.12 23.54
N GLY A 25 -3.79 -0.66 22.46
CA GLY A 25 -2.94 -1.84 22.37
C GLY A 25 -1.57 -1.49 21.78
N LEU A 26 -0.66 -1.01 22.62
CA LEU A 26 0.78 -0.98 22.35
C LEU A 26 1.34 -2.40 22.45
N GLY A 27 1.48 -3.07 21.30
CA GLY A 27 2.18 -4.35 21.19
C GLY A 27 3.68 -4.15 20.95
N LEU A 28 4.42 -3.78 21.99
CA LEU A 28 5.89 -3.90 22.03
C LEU A 28 6.25 -5.37 22.30
N GLY A 29 6.47 -6.13 21.23
CA GLY A 29 7.07 -7.47 21.30
C GLY A 29 8.59 -7.38 21.36
N LEU A 30 9.15 -7.26 22.57
CA LEU A 30 10.57 -7.52 22.84
C LEU A 30 10.79 -9.03 22.85
N GLY A 31 11.24 -9.59 21.73
CA GLY A 31 11.88 -10.90 21.70
C GLY A 31 13.32 -10.78 22.21
N PRO A 32 13.84 -11.74 22.98
CA PRO A 32 15.22 -11.70 23.45
C PRO A 32 16.18 -11.83 22.25
N PRO A 33 17.29 -11.07 22.21
CA PRO A 33 18.29 -11.24 21.16
C PRO A 33 18.95 -12.60 21.32
N GLY A 34 18.86 -13.42 20.26
CA GLY A 34 19.70 -14.59 20.09
C GLY A 34 21.18 -14.19 20.03
N PRO A 35 22.11 -15.09 20.38
CA PRO A 35 23.52 -14.77 20.46
C PRO A 35 24.07 -14.53 19.05
N GLY A 36 24.45 -13.28 18.74
CA GLY A 36 25.13 -12.92 17.49
C GLY A 36 24.55 -11.75 16.69
N ALA A 37 23.64 -10.94 17.24
CA ALA A 37 23.24 -9.70 16.58
C ALA A 37 24.37 -8.66 16.68
N ALA A 38 25.02 -8.39 15.55
CA ALA A 38 25.82 -7.17 15.38
C ALA A 38 24.96 -5.96 15.75
N ASP A 39 25.43 -5.15 16.69
CA ASP A 39 24.70 -3.98 17.19
C ASP A 39 24.73 -2.86 16.13
N CYS A 40 23.85 -2.94 15.12
CA CYS A 40 23.75 -2.01 13.99
C CYS A 40 23.07 -0.67 14.36
N GLY A 41 23.10 -0.26 15.63
CA GLY A 41 22.35 0.89 16.15
C GLY A 41 22.70 2.25 15.52
N SER A 42 23.84 2.36 14.82
CA SER A 42 24.32 3.57 14.15
C SER A 42 23.61 3.88 12.81
N LEU A 43 23.27 2.87 12.00
CA LEU A 43 22.64 3.06 10.67
C LEU A 43 21.10 3.04 10.69
N GLY A 44 20.48 2.52 11.75
CA GLY A 44 19.04 2.35 11.82
C GLY A 44 18.49 1.30 10.85
N GLY A 45 17.19 1.00 10.95
CA GLY A 45 16.51 0.10 10.02
C GLY A 45 16.15 0.78 8.70
N ALA A 46 15.84 -0.01 7.67
CA ALA A 46 15.38 0.50 6.38
C ALA A 46 14.09 1.32 6.55
N GLU A 47 14.08 2.55 6.05
CA GLU A 47 12.87 3.38 6.04
C GLU A 47 11.77 2.73 5.20
N ARG A 48 10.50 3.04 5.51
CA ARG A 48 9.37 2.47 4.78
C ARG A 48 9.20 3.17 3.43
N LEU A 49 9.30 2.42 2.34
CA LEU A 49 9.04 2.94 0.99
C LEU A 49 7.54 2.94 0.70
N ALA A 50 7.07 4.00 0.05
CA ALA A 50 5.70 4.10 -0.44
C ALA A 50 5.68 3.82 -1.94
N PHE A 51 5.01 2.74 -2.34
CA PHE A 51 4.83 2.36 -3.73
C PHE A 51 3.48 2.84 -4.24
N ALA A 52 3.40 3.27 -5.49
CA ALA A 52 2.13 3.66 -6.09
C ALA A 52 1.34 2.41 -6.50
N PRO A 53 0.03 2.34 -6.19
CA PRO A 53 -0.81 1.24 -6.65
C PRO A 53 -0.85 1.22 -8.18
N ALA A 54 -0.73 0.03 -8.76
CA ALA A 54 -0.69 -0.16 -10.20
C ALA A 54 -2.04 -0.59 -10.79
N ALA A 55 -2.96 -1.06 -9.95
CA ALA A 55 -4.27 -1.53 -10.36
C ALA A 55 -5.13 -0.40 -10.95
N GLY A 56 -5.63 -0.60 -12.17
CA GLY A 56 -6.65 0.25 -12.77
C GLY A 56 -8.02 0.05 -12.11
N VAL A 57 -8.79 1.13 -12.01
CA VAL A 57 -10.18 1.07 -11.54
C VAL A 57 -11.08 0.67 -12.70
N HIS A 58 -11.17 -0.62 -12.98
CA HIS A 58 -12.08 -1.14 -14.00
C HIS A 58 -13.44 -1.34 -13.35
N ARG A 59 -14.34 -0.36 -13.49
CA ARG A 59 -15.70 -0.45 -12.96
C ARG A 59 -16.69 -0.62 -14.10
N LEU A 60 -17.36 -1.77 -14.12
CA LEU A 60 -18.57 -1.94 -14.91
C LEU A 60 -19.73 -1.30 -14.15
N ALA A 61 -20.41 -0.32 -14.76
CA ALA A 61 -21.54 0.32 -14.13
C ALA A 61 -22.67 -0.69 -13.90
N PRO A 62 -23.25 -0.77 -12.68
CA PRO A 62 -24.36 -1.67 -12.42
C PRO A 62 -25.58 -1.19 -13.20
N ARG A 63 -26.20 -2.10 -13.95
CA ARG A 63 -27.50 -1.86 -14.57
C ARG A 63 -28.57 -2.28 -13.59
N VAL A 64 -29.47 -1.34 -13.29
CA VAL A 64 -30.62 -1.58 -12.42
C VAL A 64 -31.84 -1.02 -13.13
N ARG A 65 -32.94 -1.78 -13.13
CA ARG A 65 -34.25 -1.21 -13.46
C ARG A 65 -34.84 -0.58 -12.19
N PRO A 66 -35.02 0.75 -12.12
CA PRO A 66 -35.71 1.36 -11.00
C PRO A 66 -37.19 0.93 -10.98
N PRO A 67 -37.81 0.80 -9.80
CA PRO A 67 -39.23 0.44 -9.69
C PRO A 67 -40.09 1.52 -10.36
N GLY A 68 -40.71 1.16 -11.48
CA GLY A 68 -41.61 2.01 -12.24
C GLY A 68 -43.10 1.72 -11.96
N PRO A 69 -44.02 2.47 -12.58
CA PRO A 69 -45.47 2.29 -12.41
C PRO A 69 -45.98 0.92 -12.89
N LEU A 70 -45.24 0.23 -13.76
CA LEU A 70 -45.55 -1.12 -14.24
C LEU A 70 -45.08 -2.25 -13.31
N SER A 71 -44.31 -1.96 -12.26
CA SER A 71 -43.75 -2.98 -11.35
C SER A 71 -44.81 -3.89 -10.69
N PRO A 72 -45.98 -3.37 -10.25
CA PRO A 72 -47.05 -4.22 -9.70
C PRO A 72 -47.60 -5.21 -10.73
N LEU A 73 -47.67 -4.82 -12.01
CA LEU A 73 -48.09 -5.69 -13.11
C LEU A 73 -47.06 -6.80 -13.32
N TYR A 74 -45.76 -6.48 -13.39
CA TYR A 74 -44.69 -7.48 -13.52
C TYR A 74 -44.73 -8.50 -12.38
N GLY A 75 -44.87 -8.04 -11.14
CA GLY A 75 -45.01 -8.94 -9.98
C GLY A 75 -46.23 -9.85 -10.06
N THR A 76 -47.35 -9.35 -10.61
CA THR A 76 -48.57 -10.17 -10.82
C THR A 76 -48.35 -11.25 -11.87
N VAL A 77 -47.70 -10.90 -12.99
CA VAL A 77 -47.41 -11.85 -14.07
C VAL A 77 -46.40 -12.91 -13.61
N ARG A 78 -45.37 -12.54 -12.85
CA ARG A 78 -44.43 -13.49 -12.26
C ARG A 78 -45.14 -14.51 -11.36
N ARG A 79 -46.06 -14.07 -10.50
CA ARG A 79 -46.86 -14.97 -9.65
C ARG A 79 -47.76 -15.90 -10.47
N PHE A 80 -48.39 -15.38 -11.53
CA PHE A 80 -49.16 -16.21 -12.45
C PHE A 80 -48.28 -17.29 -13.08
N LEU A 81 -47.10 -16.93 -13.59
CA LEU A 81 -46.16 -17.88 -14.20
C LEU A 81 -45.63 -18.91 -13.20
N SER A 82 -45.38 -18.54 -11.94
CA SER A 82 -45.05 -19.50 -10.87
C SER A 82 -46.20 -20.46 -10.54
N ALA A 83 -47.46 -20.06 -10.77
CA ALA A 83 -48.60 -20.96 -10.61
C ALA A 83 -48.77 -21.89 -11.83
N VAL A 84 -48.36 -21.43 -13.02
CA VAL A 84 -48.33 -22.25 -14.25
C VAL A 84 -47.20 -23.28 -14.20
N GLN A 85 -46.01 -22.91 -13.70
CA GLN A 85 -44.87 -23.81 -13.55
C GLN A 85 -44.51 -23.99 -12.07
N LEU A 86 -45.06 -25.04 -11.46
CA LEU A 86 -44.83 -25.41 -10.06
C LEU A 86 -43.60 -26.29 -9.87
N ASN A 87 -43.08 -26.88 -10.97
CA ASN A 87 -41.99 -27.83 -10.90
C ASN A 87 -40.65 -27.10 -10.64
N PRO A 88 -39.75 -27.69 -9.84
CA PRO A 88 -38.41 -27.14 -9.63
C PRO A 88 -37.56 -27.25 -10.91
N PHE A 89 -36.40 -26.58 -10.91
CA PHE A 89 -35.47 -26.59 -12.03
C PHE A 89 -35.13 -28.03 -12.49
N PRO A 90 -35.39 -28.39 -13.77
CA PRO A 90 -35.28 -29.77 -14.24
C PRO A 90 -33.86 -30.07 -14.72
N ALA A 91 -32.93 -30.27 -13.79
CA ALA A 91 -31.50 -30.43 -14.08
C ALA A 91 -31.21 -31.56 -15.10
N GLU A 92 -31.77 -32.76 -14.92
CA GLU A 92 -31.53 -33.88 -15.85
C GLU A 92 -32.08 -33.62 -17.26
N LEU A 93 -33.25 -32.97 -17.35
CA LEU A 93 -33.84 -32.61 -18.63
C LEU A 93 -32.98 -31.59 -19.38
N VAL A 94 -32.50 -30.56 -18.67
CA VAL A 94 -31.61 -29.53 -19.24
C VAL A 94 -30.26 -30.13 -19.64
N LYS A 95 -29.69 -31.01 -18.82
CA LYS A 95 -28.47 -31.76 -19.14
C LYS A 95 -28.63 -32.58 -20.42
N THR A 96 -29.74 -33.30 -20.55
CA THR A 96 -30.04 -34.11 -21.73
C THR A 96 -30.22 -33.21 -22.96
N LEU A 97 -30.95 -32.10 -22.83
CA LEU A 97 -31.13 -31.11 -23.89
C LEU A 97 -29.80 -30.52 -24.41
N LEU A 98 -28.84 -30.25 -23.52
CA LEU A 98 -27.55 -29.64 -23.89
C LEU A 98 -26.56 -30.62 -24.49
N ASN A 99 -26.51 -31.86 -24.01
CA ASN A 99 -25.51 -32.85 -24.45
C ASN A 99 -26.03 -33.77 -25.56
N GLU A 100 -27.31 -34.15 -25.51
CA GLU A 100 -27.92 -35.13 -26.41
C GLU A 100 -29.38 -34.74 -26.72
N PRO A 101 -29.61 -33.68 -27.53
CA PRO A 101 -30.96 -33.17 -27.78
C PRO A 101 -31.89 -34.22 -28.44
N SER A 102 -31.33 -35.22 -29.12
CA SER A 102 -32.07 -36.33 -29.73
C SER A 102 -32.56 -37.38 -28.74
N SER A 103 -32.01 -37.46 -27.52
CA SER A 103 -32.42 -38.44 -26.49
C SER A 103 -33.45 -37.88 -25.50
N VAL A 104 -33.89 -36.63 -25.70
CA VAL A 104 -34.89 -35.97 -24.87
C VAL A 104 -36.23 -36.69 -24.95
N LYS A 105 -36.70 -37.15 -23.80
CA LYS A 105 -37.98 -37.84 -23.67
C LYS A 105 -39.13 -36.84 -23.63
N VAL A 106 -40.01 -36.93 -24.63
CA VAL A 106 -41.18 -36.03 -24.76
C VAL A 106 -42.08 -36.11 -23.52
N ASP A 107 -42.21 -37.28 -22.88
CA ASP A 107 -43.02 -37.43 -21.66
C ASP A 107 -42.45 -36.66 -20.47
N GLU A 108 -41.14 -36.48 -20.39
CA GLU A 108 -40.49 -35.71 -19.33
C GLU A 108 -40.69 -34.21 -19.52
N VAL A 109 -40.56 -33.72 -20.77
CA VAL A 109 -40.88 -32.32 -21.14
C VAL A 109 -42.34 -32.00 -20.84
N VAL A 110 -43.27 -32.89 -21.23
CA VAL A 110 -44.71 -32.68 -21.01
C VAL A 110 -45.07 -32.70 -19.52
N ARG A 111 -44.42 -33.55 -18.69
CA ARG A 111 -44.62 -33.53 -17.23
C ARG A 111 -44.09 -32.24 -16.61
N TYR A 112 -42.92 -31.78 -17.05
CA TYR A 112 -42.37 -30.52 -16.58
C TYR A 112 -43.24 -29.34 -16.98
N GLU A 113 -43.69 -29.27 -18.23
CA GLU A 113 -44.52 -28.16 -18.76
C GLU A 113 -46.03 -28.38 -18.58
N ALA A 114 -46.47 -29.22 -17.64
CA ALA A 114 -47.88 -29.61 -17.51
C ALA A 114 -48.84 -28.41 -17.46
N GLY A 115 -48.50 -27.32 -16.75
CA GLY A 115 -49.33 -26.12 -16.72
C GLY A 115 -49.37 -25.34 -18.04
N TYR A 116 -48.28 -25.31 -18.81
CA TYR A 116 -48.29 -24.73 -20.17
C TYR A 116 -49.16 -25.55 -21.11
N VAL A 117 -49.17 -26.88 -20.97
CA VAL A 117 -50.08 -27.76 -21.73
C VAL A 117 -51.53 -27.45 -21.41
N VAL A 118 -51.89 -27.22 -20.13
CA VAL A 118 -53.26 -26.78 -19.78
C VAL A 118 -53.60 -25.44 -20.45
N CYS A 119 -52.69 -24.47 -20.43
CA CYS A 119 -52.88 -23.19 -21.13
C CYS A 119 -53.02 -23.37 -22.66
N ALA A 120 -52.27 -24.29 -23.26
CA ALA A 120 -52.36 -24.63 -24.69
C ALA A 120 -53.72 -25.23 -25.05
N VAL A 121 -54.27 -26.11 -24.21
CA VAL A 121 -55.62 -26.67 -24.39
C VAL A 121 -56.67 -25.55 -24.30
N ILE A 122 -56.57 -24.64 -23.33
CA ILE A 122 -57.48 -23.50 -23.20
C ILE A 122 -57.41 -22.59 -24.44
N ALA A 123 -56.21 -22.27 -24.92
CA ALA A 123 -56.01 -21.47 -26.13
C ALA A 123 -56.57 -22.17 -27.38
N GLY A 124 -56.35 -23.48 -27.53
CA GLY A 124 -56.91 -24.29 -28.61
C GLY A 124 -58.44 -24.34 -28.59
N LEU A 125 -59.05 -24.51 -27.42
CA LEU A 125 -60.50 -24.44 -27.25
C LEU A 125 -61.04 -23.06 -27.63
N TYR A 126 -60.38 -21.97 -27.23
CA TYR A 126 -60.76 -20.62 -27.65
C TYR A 126 -60.66 -20.43 -29.16
N LEU A 127 -59.56 -20.87 -29.77
CA LEU A 127 -59.30 -20.80 -31.22
C LEU A 127 -60.36 -21.56 -32.04
N LEU A 128 -60.92 -22.64 -31.49
CA LEU A 128 -61.95 -23.41 -32.15
C LEU A 128 -63.35 -22.85 -31.88
N VAL A 129 -63.72 -22.66 -30.61
CA VAL A 129 -65.09 -22.35 -30.19
C VAL A 129 -65.50 -20.93 -30.61
N VAL A 130 -64.63 -19.93 -30.46
CA VAL A 130 -65.01 -18.52 -30.69
C VAL A 130 -65.24 -18.22 -32.17
N PRO A 131 -64.36 -18.65 -33.11
CA PRO A 131 -64.63 -18.48 -34.55
C PRO A 131 -65.82 -19.28 -35.05
N ILE A 132 -66.02 -20.51 -34.57
CA ILE A 132 -67.22 -21.31 -34.93
C ILE A 132 -68.48 -20.60 -34.44
N ALA A 133 -68.50 -20.12 -33.20
CA ALA A 133 -69.61 -19.33 -32.68
C ALA A 133 -69.85 -18.06 -33.52
N GLY A 134 -68.79 -17.39 -33.97
CA GLY A 134 -68.85 -16.24 -34.87
C GLY A 134 -69.44 -16.58 -36.25
N LEU A 135 -69.02 -17.68 -36.86
CA LEU A 135 -69.57 -18.18 -38.14
C LEU A 135 -71.04 -18.57 -38.00
N CYS A 136 -71.39 -19.34 -36.97
CA CYS A 136 -72.78 -19.68 -36.66
C CYS A 136 -73.62 -18.43 -36.43
N PHE A 137 -73.10 -17.45 -35.70
CA PHE A 137 -73.76 -16.17 -35.45
C PHE A 137 -73.98 -15.38 -36.74
N CYS A 138 -72.98 -15.31 -37.61
CA CYS A 138 -73.04 -14.66 -38.92
C CYS A 138 -74.07 -15.34 -39.83
N CYS A 139 -73.98 -16.65 -40.03
CA CYS A 139 -74.92 -17.43 -40.86
C CYS A 139 -76.36 -17.31 -40.36
N CYS A 140 -76.60 -17.45 -39.06
CA CYS A 140 -77.94 -17.34 -38.50
C CYS A 140 -78.51 -15.92 -38.63
N ARG A 141 -77.67 -14.87 -38.60
CA ARG A 141 -78.10 -13.49 -38.79
C ARG A 141 -78.38 -13.16 -40.27
N CYS A 142 -77.57 -13.68 -41.19
CA CYS A 142 -77.82 -13.61 -42.65
C CYS A 142 -79.16 -14.26 -43.01
N HIS A 143 -79.52 -15.38 -42.36
CA HIS A 143 -80.81 -16.06 -42.56
C HIS A 143 -81.97 -15.47 -41.74
N ARG A 144 -81.78 -14.31 -41.08
CA ARG A 144 -82.75 -13.64 -40.17
C ARG A 144 -83.27 -14.52 -39.02
N ARG A 145 -82.59 -15.63 -38.68
CA ARG A 145 -82.96 -16.54 -37.57
C ARG A 145 -82.31 -16.17 -36.24
N CYS A 146 -81.15 -15.49 -36.26
CA CYS A 146 -80.51 -14.91 -35.08
C CYS A 146 -80.85 -13.43 -34.94
N GLY A 147 -81.87 -13.18 -34.12
CA GLY A 147 -82.44 -11.87 -33.81
C GLY A 147 -83.77 -12.15 -33.13
N GLY A 148 -83.75 -12.36 -31.82
CA GLY A 148 -84.92 -12.80 -31.06
C GLY A 148 -86.14 -11.90 -31.35
N ARG A 149 -87.33 -12.51 -31.38
CA ARG A 149 -88.60 -11.80 -31.56
C ARG A 149 -88.67 -10.62 -30.58
N VAL A 150 -89.14 -9.48 -31.08
CA VAL A 150 -89.33 -8.24 -30.32
C VAL A 150 -90.09 -8.55 -29.03
N LYS A 151 -89.46 -8.35 -27.85
CA LYS A 151 -90.06 -8.62 -26.53
C LYS A 151 -91.16 -7.60 -26.27
N THR A 152 -92.32 -8.05 -25.81
CA THR A 152 -93.45 -7.20 -25.34
C THR A 152 -93.07 -6.41 -24.08
N GLU A 153 -93.47 -5.13 -23.97
CA GLU A 153 -93.16 -4.28 -22.80
C GLU A 153 -93.69 -4.86 -21.48
N HIS A 154 -92.83 -4.92 -20.45
CA HIS A 154 -93.16 -5.26 -19.06
C HIS A 154 -92.35 -4.39 -18.09
N LYS A 155 -92.84 -4.14 -16.87
CA LYS A 155 -92.23 -3.20 -15.89
C LYS A 155 -90.76 -3.50 -15.55
N ALA A 156 -90.33 -4.76 -15.59
CA ALA A 156 -88.95 -5.18 -15.30
C ALA A 156 -87.93 -4.89 -16.43
N MET A 157 -88.39 -4.50 -17.63
CA MET A 157 -87.53 -4.31 -18.81
C MET A 157 -86.56 -3.13 -18.67
N ALA A 158 -86.92 -2.08 -17.93
CA ALA A 158 -86.03 -0.94 -17.71
C ALA A 158 -84.81 -1.33 -16.85
N CYS A 159 -85.01 -2.19 -15.84
CA CYS A 159 -83.96 -2.73 -14.99
C CYS A 159 -83.08 -3.75 -15.73
N GLU A 160 -83.66 -4.67 -16.50
CA GLU A 160 -82.91 -5.63 -17.35
C GLU A 160 -82.04 -4.90 -18.39
N ARG A 161 -82.57 -3.84 -19.01
CA ARG A 161 -81.82 -3.01 -19.97
C ARG A 161 -80.69 -2.23 -19.30
N GLY A 162 -80.96 -1.57 -18.17
CA GLY A 162 -79.97 -0.79 -17.43
C GLY A 162 -78.82 -1.67 -16.93
N THR A 163 -79.12 -2.86 -16.41
CA THR A 163 -78.10 -3.83 -15.97
C THR A 163 -77.23 -4.31 -17.10
N LEU A 164 -77.79 -4.69 -18.26
CA LEU A 164 -77.01 -5.10 -19.43
C LEU A 164 -76.11 -3.99 -19.97
N MET A 165 -76.60 -2.74 -20.00
CA MET A 165 -75.78 -1.58 -20.38
C MET A 165 -74.66 -1.31 -19.38
N ALA A 166 -74.92 -1.44 -18.08
CA ALA A 166 -73.92 -1.28 -17.03
C ALA A 166 -72.83 -2.36 -17.11
N PHE A 167 -73.21 -3.63 -17.31
CA PHE A 167 -72.24 -4.71 -17.51
C PHE A 167 -71.44 -4.54 -18.80
N LEU A 168 -72.08 -4.11 -19.90
CA LEU A 168 -71.36 -3.80 -21.14
C LEU A 168 -70.36 -2.65 -20.93
N LEU A 169 -70.76 -1.58 -20.23
CA LEU A 169 -69.87 -0.47 -19.89
C LEU A 169 -68.70 -0.95 -19.02
N LEU A 170 -68.97 -1.73 -17.98
CA LEU A 170 -67.94 -2.30 -17.10
C LEU A 170 -66.95 -3.15 -17.88
N THR A 171 -67.42 -4.11 -18.69
CA THR A 171 -66.54 -4.93 -19.53
C THR A 171 -65.76 -4.11 -20.56
N THR A 172 -66.35 -3.05 -21.09
CA THR A 172 -65.68 -2.13 -22.03
C THR A 172 -64.59 -1.31 -21.34
N LEU A 173 -64.79 -0.88 -20.08
CA LEU A 173 -63.76 -0.22 -19.28
C LEU A 173 -62.61 -1.18 -18.93
N LEU A 174 -62.92 -2.43 -18.58
CA LEU A 174 -61.88 -3.44 -18.32
C LEU A 174 -61.07 -3.77 -19.58
N LEU A 175 -61.72 -3.80 -20.75
CA LEU A 175 -61.05 -3.90 -22.05
C LEU A 175 -60.18 -2.68 -22.35
N LEU A 176 -60.67 -1.47 -22.06
CA LEU A 176 -59.91 -0.23 -22.24
C LEU A 176 -58.65 -0.21 -21.37
N ILE A 177 -58.75 -0.57 -20.10
CA ILE A 177 -57.60 -0.67 -19.19
C ILE A 177 -56.61 -1.71 -19.74
N GLY A 178 -57.10 -2.90 -20.09
CA GLY A 178 -56.28 -3.97 -20.64
C GLY A 178 -55.54 -3.57 -21.91
N VAL A 179 -56.20 -2.90 -22.86
CA VAL A 179 -55.59 -2.50 -24.14
C VAL A 179 -54.61 -1.34 -23.97
N VAL A 180 -54.88 -0.40 -23.06
CA VAL A 180 -53.92 0.67 -22.71
C VAL A 180 -52.67 0.05 -22.10
N CYS A 181 -52.81 -0.86 -21.13
CA CYS A 181 -51.67 -1.58 -20.57
C CYS A 181 -50.94 -2.42 -21.62
N ALA A 182 -51.65 -3.07 -22.55
CA ALA A 182 -51.05 -3.82 -23.64
C ALA A 182 -50.26 -2.93 -24.60
N PHE A 183 -50.76 -1.74 -24.97
CA PHE A 183 -50.02 -0.77 -25.78
C PHE A 183 -48.74 -0.29 -25.07
N VAL A 184 -48.88 0.11 -23.80
CA VAL A 184 -47.76 0.62 -23.00
C VAL A 184 -46.68 -0.46 -22.85
N THR A 185 -47.06 -1.68 -22.50
CA THR A 185 -46.11 -2.81 -22.35
C THR A 185 -45.52 -3.27 -23.68
N ASN A 186 -46.27 -3.21 -24.79
CA ASN A 186 -45.75 -3.49 -26.14
C ASN A 186 -44.65 -2.50 -26.53
N GLN A 187 -44.90 -1.21 -26.32
CA GLN A 187 -43.95 -0.14 -26.61
C GLN A 187 -42.73 -0.23 -25.69
N HIS A 188 -42.95 -0.46 -24.40
CA HIS A 188 -41.86 -0.58 -23.44
C HIS A 188 -40.97 -1.79 -23.72
N THR A 189 -41.54 -2.92 -24.14
CA THR A 189 -40.75 -4.08 -24.58
C THR A 189 -39.83 -3.73 -25.75
N HIS A 190 -40.35 -2.98 -26.73
CA HIS A 190 -39.59 -2.57 -27.91
C HIS A 190 -38.39 -1.67 -27.55
N GLU A 191 -38.63 -0.65 -26.72
CA GLU A 191 -37.58 0.28 -26.26
C GLU A 191 -36.51 -0.43 -25.42
N GLN A 192 -36.94 -1.26 -24.45
CA GLN A 192 -36.02 -1.98 -23.58
C GLN A 192 -35.19 -3.03 -24.33
N MET A 193 -35.77 -3.71 -25.31
CA MET A 193 -35.05 -4.67 -26.15
C MET A 193 -33.93 -3.99 -26.96
N GLY A 194 -34.17 -2.79 -27.49
CA GLY A 194 -33.15 -2.00 -28.18
C GLY A 194 -31.95 -1.68 -27.30
N HIS A 195 -32.19 -1.08 -26.12
CA HIS A 195 -31.11 -0.77 -25.15
C HIS A 195 -30.39 -2.02 -24.63
N SER A 196 -31.08 -3.14 -24.55
CA SER A 196 -30.53 -4.42 -24.10
C SER A 196 -29.59 -5.04 -25.14
N VAL A 197 -29.94 -4.94 -26.43
CA VAL A 197 -29.10 -5.42 -27.55
C VAL A 197 -27.78 -4.64 -27.64
N GLU A 198 -27.81 -3.32 -27.45
CA GLU A 198 -26.61 -2.47 -27.48
C GLU A 198 -25.68 -2.71 -26.27
N ALA A 199 -26.24 -3.14 -25.14
CA ALA A 199 -25.50 -3.37 -23.89
C ALA A 199 -24.60 -4.61 -23.93
N VAL A 200 -24.98 -5.65 -24.67
CA VAL A 200 -24.28 -6.94 -24.64
C VAL A 200 -22.84 -6.80 -25.17
N PRO A 201 -22.59 -6.18 -26.35
CA PRO A 201 -21.22 -5.93 -26.81
C PRO A 201 -20.39 -5.06 -25.86
N GLU A 202 -21.00 -4.03 -25.25
CA GLU A 202 -20.32 -3.15 -24.29
C GLU A 202 -19.81 -3.92 -23.06
N ILE A 203 -20.63 -4.84 -22.53
CA ILE A 203 -20.26 -5.71 -21.41
C ILE A 203 -19.12 -6.65 -21.82
N LEU A 204 -19.20 -7.28 -23.01
CA LEU A 204 -18.17 -8.21 -23.49
C LEU A 204 -16.82 -7.51 -23.71
N LEU A 205 -16.82 -6.31 -24.30
CA LEU A 205 -15.61 -5.48 -24.48
C LEU A 205 -15.02 -5.05 -23.13
N SER A 206 -15.86 -4.73 -22.15
CA SER A 206 -15.39 -4.39 -20.79
C SER A 206 -14.72 -5.58 -20.09
N LEU A 207 -15.27 -6.79 -20.27
CA LEU A 207 -14.66 -8.02 -19.75
C LEU A 207 -13.37 -8.41 -20.49
N GLN A 208 -13.24 -8.04 -21.76
CA GLN A 208 -11.99 -8.18 -22.51
C GLN A 208 -10.91 -7.26 -21.94
N GLY A 209 -11.27 -6.00 -21.66
CA GLY A 209 -10.39 -4.98 -21.06
C GLY A 209 -9.82 -5.36 -19.69
N LEU A 210 -10.56 -6.16 -18.91
CA LEU A 210 -10.11 -6.67 -17.60
C LEU A 210 -8.80 -7.47 -17.70
N VAL A 211 -8.61 -8.21 -18.78
CA VAL A 211 -7.47 -9.12 -18.95
C VAL A 211 -6.40 -8.52 -19.87
N SER A 212 -6.79 -7.76 -20.90
CA SER A 212 -5.85 -7.16 -21.85
C SER A 212 -4.92 -6.10 -21.23
N ASN A 213 -5.35 -5.47 -20.13
CA ASN A 213 -4.61 -4.38 -19.49
C ASN A 213 -3.58 -4.87 -18.45
N VAL A 214 -3.67 -6.13 -18.02
CA VAL A 214 -2.83 -6.71 -16.96
C VAL A 214 -1.32 -6.60 -17.24
N PRO A 215 -0.81 -6.86 -18.46
CA PRO A 215 0.62 -6.69 -18.75
C PRO A 215 1.12 -5.26 -18.53
N GLN A 216 0.28 -4.25 -18.80
CA GLN A 216 0.64 -2.84 -18.60
C GLN A 216 0.70 -2.50 -17.10
N GLU A 217 -0.24 -3.02 -16.30
CA GLU A 217 -0.23 -2.86 -14.84
C GLU A 217 1.02 -3.51 -14.23
N LEU A 218 1.42 -4.70 -14.70
CA LEU A 218 2.63 -5.38 -14.23
C LEU A 218 3.91 -4.69 -14.65
N GLN A 219 3.96 -4.12 -15.86
CA GLN A 219 5.09 -3.29 -16.26
C GLN A 219 5.22 -2.09 -15.31
N ALA A 220 4.11 -1.45 -14.95
CA ALA A 220 4.13 -0.34 -13.98
C ALA A 220 4.66 -0.80 -12.60
N VAL A 221 4.26 -1.98 -12.12
CA VAL A 221 4.81 -2.61 -10.90
C VAL A 221 6.32 -2.88 -11.03
N ALA A 222 6.76 -3.39 -12.17
CA ALA A 222 8.17 -3.65 -12.44
C ALA A 222 9.01 -2.36 -12.45
N GLU A 223 8.48 -1.25 -12.96
CA GLU A 223 9.17 0.05 -12.99
C GLU A 223 9.33 0.69 -11.59
N GLN A 224 8.47 0.34 -10.63
CA GLN A 224 8.60 0.79 -9.23
C GLN A 224 9.86 0.23 -8.54
N PHE A 225 10.57 -0.73 -9.15
CA PHE A 225 11.90 -1.17 -8.69
C PHE A 225 12.93 -0.02 -8.67
N SER A 226 12.68 1.05 -9.43
CA SER A 226 13.51 2.26 -9.41
C SER A 226 13.52 2.99 -8.07
N LEU A 227 12.50 2.84 -7.21
CA LEU A 227 12.46 3.47 -5.88
C LEU A 227 13.54 2.94 -4.93
N PRO A 228 13.60 1.62 -4.63
CA PRO A 228 14.67 1.09 -3.80
C PRO A 228 16.05 1.33 -4.45
N GLN A 229 16.17 1.24 -5.78
CA GLN A 229 17.43 1.57 -6.47
C GLN A 229 17.87 3.02 -6.18
N LYS A 230 16.98 3.99 -6.34
CA LYS A 230 17.29 5.40 -6.09
C LYS A 230 17.72 5.62 -4.63
N ARG A 231 17.01 5.02 -3.68
CA ARG A 231 17.33 5.15 -2.26
C ARG A 231 18.70 4.58 -1.93
N VAL A 232 19.00 3.37 -2.39
CA VAL A 232 20.30 2.72 -2.18
C VAL A 232 21.43 3.51 -2.86
N LEU A 233 21.19 4.05 -4.06
CA LEU A 233 22.17 4.90 -4.77
C LEU A 233 22.52 6.17 -3.99
N GLU A 234 21.52 6.82 -3.36
CA GLU A 234 21.70 7.98 -2.49
C GLU A 234 22.48 7.60 -1.22
N GLU A 235 22.17 6.46 -0.59
CA GLU A 235 22.85 6.02 0.64
C GLU A 235 24.29 5.55 0.37
N LEU A 236 24.55 4.99 -0.82
CA LEU A 236 25.90 4.64 -1.28
C LEU A 236 26.83 5.87 -1.43
N ASP A 237 26.32 7.08 -1.68
CA ASP A 237 27.17 8.30 -1.72
C ASP A 237 27.81 8.60 -0.37
N GLY A 238 27.13 8.27 0.73
CA GLY A 238 27.59 8.54 2.09
C GLY A 238 28.35 7.39 2.75
N VAL A 239 28.36 6.19 2.17
CA VAL A 239 28.84 4.98 2.85
C VAL A 239 30.30 5.07 3.29
N GLY A 240 31.18 5.61 2.43
CA GLY A 240 32.59 5.78 2.74
C GLY A 240 32.85 6.75 3.89
N MET A 241 32.10 7.86 3.94
CA MET A 241 32.12 8.81 5.05
C MET A 241 31.59 8.19 6.34
N SER A 242 30.52 7.40 6.27
CA SER A 242 29.92 6.73 7.42
C SER A 242 30.87 5.71 8.05
N ILE A 243 31.51 4.87 7.22
CA ILE A 243 32.52 3.90 7.66
C ILE A 243 33.67 4.63 8.34
N GLY A 244 34.23 5.66 7.70
CA GLY A 244 35.36 6.39 8.28
C GLY A 244 34.98 7.17 9.56
N SER A 245 33.76 7.69 9.66
CA SER A 245 33.23 8.30 10.89
C SER A 245 33.11 7.28 12.03
N THR A 246 32.63 6.07 11.73
CA THR A 246 32.51 4.99 12.73
C THR A 246 33.88 4.56 13.24
N ILE A 247 34.85 4.42 12.34
CA ILE A 247 36.24 4.13 12.71
C ILE A 247 36.81 5.25 13.59
N HIS A 248 36.65 6.52 13.17
CA HIS A 248 37.13 7.68 13.93
C HIS A 248 36.54 7.71 15.34
N THR A 249 35.22 7.57 15.46
CA THR A 249 34.52 7.64 16.75
C THR A 249 34.92 6.53 17.71
N GLN A 250 35.07 5.28 17.23
CA GLN A 250 35.51 4.16 18.08
C GLN A 250 36.97 4.28 18.53
N LEU A 251 37.84 4.85 17.70
CA LEU A 251 39.27 5.00 18.00
C LEU A 251 39.61 6.31 18.73
N LYS A 252 38.67 7.25 18.78
CA LYS A 252 38.88 8.64 19.23
C LYS A 252 39.50 8.73 20.62
N SER A 253 38.96 7.98 21.58
CA SER A 253 39.45 8.01 22.97
C SER A 253 40.88 7.49 23.06
N THR A 254 41.14 6.32 22.49
CA THR A 254 42.45 5.67 22.50
C THR A 254 43.51 6.51 21.79
N MET A 255 43.18 7.07 20.61
CA MET A 255 44.12 7.89 19.85
C MET A 255 44.50 9.18 20.56
N TYR A 256 43.52 9.92 21.10
CA TYR A 256 43.84 11.17 21.79
C TYR A 256 44.58 10.96 23.11
N GLU A 257 44.34 9.85 23.82
CA GLU A 257 45.12 9.52 25.02
C GLU A 257 46.60 9.30 24.68
N VAL A 258 46.89 8.55 23.61
CA VAL A 258 48.27 8.29 23.19
C VAL A 258 48.95 9.56 22.68
N LEU A 259 48.26 10.36 21.85
CA LEU A 259 48.79 11.64 21.34
C LEU A 259 49.08 12.63 22.47
N ALA A 260 48.22 12.72 23.48
CA ALA A 260 48.46 13.55 24.66
C ALA A 260 49.68 13.08 25.46
N SER A 261 49.84 11.76 25.61
CA SER A 261 50.98 11.16 26.30
C SER A 261 52.30 11.45 25.57
N VAL A 262 52.33 11.34 24.24
CA VAL A 262 53.49 11.68 23.40
C VAL A 262 53.85 13.17 23.52
N SER A 263 52.83 14.05 23.50
CA SER A 263 53.06 15.50 23.65
C SER A 263 53.65 15.87 25.01
N SER A 264 53.09 15.32 26.10
CA SER A 264 53.56 15.54 27.47
C SER A 264 55.00 15.05 27.63
N LEU A 265 55.30 13.86 27.12
CA LEU A 265 56.62 13.27 27.20
C LEU A 265 57.66 14.07 26.40
N GLY A 266 57.31 14.54 25.20
CA GLY A 266 58.18 15.38 24.38
C GLY A 266 58.55 16.70 25.07
N GLN A 267 57.59 17.34 25.74
CA GLN A 267 57.84 18.54 26.54
C GLN A 267 58.74 18.25 27.75
N ALA A 268 58.47 17.16 28.46
CA ALA A 268 59.26 16.76 29.63
C ALA A 268 60.70 16.37 29.25
N LEU A 269 60.90 15.75 28.09
CA LEU A 269 62.22 15.49 27.49
C LEU A 269 62.97 16.79 27.21
N GLN A 270 62.34 17.75 26.51
CA GLN A 270 62.95 19.05 26.22
C GLN A 270 63.42 19.75 27.50
N VAL A 271 62.55 19.86 28.50
CA VAL A 271 62.87 20.49 29.79
C VAL A 271 63.99 19.75 30.50
N SER A 272 64.00 18.43 30.48
CA SER A 272 65.05 17.63 31.13
C SER A 272 66.41 17.78 30.43
N MET A 273 66.41 17.92 29.10
CA MET A 273 67.63 18.21 28.34
C MET A 273 68.21 19.58 28.68
N ASP A 274 67.38 20.60 28.80
CA ASP A 274 67.82 21.95 29.20
C ASP A 274 68.45 21.94 30.60
N HIS A 275 67.82 21.24 31.56
CA HIS A 275 68.36 21.09 32.91
C HIS A 275 69.66 20.28 32.94
N LEU A 276 69.79 19.23 32.12
CA LEU A 276 71.01 18.42 32.04
C LEU A 276 72.19 19.21 31.46
N GLN A 277 71.95 20.01 30.42
CA GLN A 277 72.94 20.95 29.87
C GLN A 277 73.33 22.01 30.89
N ALA A 278 72.35 22.59 31.60
CA ALA A 278 72.60 23.56 32.66
C ALA A 278 73.38 22.95 33.83
N LEU A 279 73.11 21.70 34.19
CA LEU A 279 73.87 20.96 35.21
C LEU A 279 75.32 20.76 34.75
N ASN A 280 75.55 20.31 33.51
CA ASN A 280 76.91 20.08 33.02
C ASN A 280 77.73 21.38 32.95
N THR A 281 77.15 22.44 32.38
CA THR A 281 77.81 23.75 32.29
C THR A 281 78.16 24.31 33.66
N THR A 282 77.20 24.28 34.60
CA THR A 282 77.41 24.75 35.98
C THR A 282 78.46 23.91 36.71
N LEU A 283 78.48 22.59 36.51
CA LEU A 283 79.48 21.68 37.12
C LEU A 283 80.90 21.94 36.57
N VAL A 284 81.04 22.15 35.27
CA VAL A 284 82.33 22.47 34.64
C VAL A 284 82.85 23.82 35.12
N GLU A 285 81.99 24.84 35.20
CA GLU A 285 82.34 26.17 35.73
C GLU A 285 82.74 26.09 37.22
N LEU A 286 82.00 25.33 38.04
CA LEU A 286 82.33 25.11 39.45
C LEU A 286 83.68 24.42 39.62
N ARG A 287 83.94 23.32 38.90
CA ARG A 287 85.22 22.61 38.99
C ARG A 287 86.39 23.49 38.57
N LYS A 288 86.23 24.28 37.49
CA LYS A 288 87.25 25.22 37.06
C LYS A 288 87.50 26.30 38.12
N GLY A 289 86.42 26.88 38.67
CA GLY A 289 86.53 27.83 39.77
C GLY A 289 87.24 27.23 41.00
N GLN A 290 86.96 25.97 41.33
CA GLN A 290 87.64 25.28 42.43
C GLN A 290 89.13 25.06 42.18
N GLN A 291 89.52 24.74 40.94
CA GLN A 291 90.94 24.60 40.56
C GLN A 291 91.72 25.91 40.72
N ASP A 292 91.07 27.06 40.50
CA ASP A 292 91.68 28.38 40.68
C ASP A 292 91.67 28.82 42.16
N LEU A 293 90.59 28.48 42.89
CA LEU A 293 90.39 28.89 44.28
C LEU A 293 91.23 28.08 45.27
N GLU A 294 91.37 26.77 45.10
CA GLU A 294 92.14 25.89 46.00
C GLU A 294 93.58 26.39 46.28
N PRO A 295 94.42 26.68 45.26
CA PRO A 295 95.77 27.19 45.51
C PRO A 295 95.78 28.58 46.12
N ALA A 296 94.82 29.45 45.76
CA ALA A 296 94.71 30.79 46.32
C ALA A 296 94.36 30.74 47.82
N VAL A 297 93.39 29.91 48.22
CA VAL A 297 93.01 29.69 49.62
C VAL A 297 94.18 29.11 50.41
N TYR A 298 94.92 28.16 49.83
CA TYR A 298 96.12 27.59 50.45
C TYR A 298 97.24 28.63 50.64
N GLU A 299 97.53 29.45 49.62
CA GLU A 299 98.54 30.52 49.73
C GLU A 299 98.21 31.51 50.85
N HIS A 300 96.95 31.98 50.90
CA HIS A 300 96.51 32.89 51.95
C HIS A 300 96.50 32.22 53.33
N ARG A 301 96.12 30.94 53.44
CA ARG A 301 96.22 30.17 54.69
C ARG A 301 97.64 30.13 55.20
N GLU A 302 98.59 29.68 54.39
CA GLU A 302 99.99 29.58 54.80
C GLU A 302 100.56 30.95 55.18
N ARG A 303 100.26 31.98 54.39
CA ARG A 303 100.71 33.34 54.70
C ARG A 303 100.11 33.86 56.00
N LEU A 304 98.81 33.68 56.23
CA LEU A 304 98.17 34.03 57.50
C LEU A 304 98.75 33.25 58.67
N LEU A 305 99.02 31.96 58.51
CA LEU A 305 99.63 31.15 59.56
C LEU A 305 101.05 31.62 59.91
N THR A 306 101.85 32.04 58.93
CA THR A 306 103.17 32.63 59.19
C THR A 306 103.08 33.94 59.96
N LEU A 307 102.21 34.87 59.52
CA LEU A 307 102.03 36.17 60.15
C LEU A 307 101.45 36.05 61.57
N LEU A 308 100.47 35.17 61.78
CA LEU A 308 99.77 35.00 63.07
C LEU A 308 100.56 34.15 64.09
N GLN A 309 101.66 33.50 63.66
CA GLN A 309 102.57 32.75 64.54
C GLN A 309 103.80 33.55 64.97
N GLU A 310 103.97 34.78 64.47
CA GLU A 310 105.06 35.64 64.93
C GLU A 310 104.93 35.94 66.43
N PRO A 311 106.03 35.85 67.22
CA PRO A 311 105.99 36.13 68.66
C PRO A 311 105.60 37.58 68.98
N SER A 312 105.64 38.47 67.99
CA SER A 312 105.18 39.87 68.04
C SER A 312 103.66 40.06 67.97
N CYS A 313 102.88 39.02 67.62
CA CYS A 313 101.43 39.11 67.37
C CYS A 313 100.62 39.00 68.67
N GLN A 314 99.94 40.07 69.09
CA GLN A 314 99.09 40.10 70.29
C GLN A 314 97.61 39.90 69.91
N GLY A 315 96.92 39.01 70.63
CA GLY A 315 95.47 38.74 70.41
C GLY A 315 95.14 37.82 69.23
N CYS A 316 96.14 37.22 68.59
CA CYS A 316 95.99 36.54 67.29
C CYS A 316 95.45 35.10 67.36
N THR A 317 95.03 34.60 68.53
CA THR A 317 94.64 33.19 68.72
C THR A 317 93.36 32.79 67.98
N GLU A 318 92.34 33.65 67.97
CA GLU A 318 91.07 33.38 67.28
C GLU A 318 91.24 33.42 65.76
N ALA A 319 91.83 34.50 65.22
CA ALA A 319 92.14 34.62 63.80
C ALA A 319 93.05 33.47 63.31
N ARG A 320 93.99 33.01 64.14
CA ARG A 320 94.82 31.83 63.82
C ARG A 320 94.00 30.56 63.71
N SER A 321 93.04 30.33 64.61
CA SER A 321 92.16 29.14 64.52
C SER A 321 91.29 29.17 63.26
N GLN A 322 90.78 30.34 62.87
CA GLN A 322 90.01 30.53 61.65
C GLN A 322 90.87 30.39 60.38
N ALA A 323 92.11 30.88 60.42
CA ALA A 323 93.09 30.68 59.34
C ALA A 323 93.53 29.21 59.21
N GLN A 324 93.64 28.45 60.31
CA GLN A 324 93.88 27.00 60.25
C GLN A 324 92.74 26.23 59.58
N ALA A 325 91.50 26.69 59.75
CA ALA A 325 90.31 26.12 59.11
C ALA A 325 90.05 26.68 57.69
N LEU A 326 90.92 27.57 57.19
CA LEU A 326 90.77 28.21 55.87
C LEU A 326 91.13 27.23 54.75
N GLU A 327 90.15 26.43 54.35
CA GLU A 327 90.23 25.45 53.28
C GLU A 327 88.89 25.33 52.55
N LEU A 328 88.90 24.69 51.37
CA LEU A 328 87.66 24.40 50.64
C LEU A 328 86.76 23.48 51.45
N GLY A 329 85.47 23.81 51.52
CA GLY A 329 84.48 22.97 52.22
C GLY A 329 83.82 21.95 51.30
N ALA A 330 83.28 22.43 50.17
CA ALA A 330 82.72 21.60 49.12
C ALA A 330 83.82 21.13 48.15
N ASP A 331 83.72 19.90 47.64
CA ASP A 331 84.59 19.36 46.60
C ASP A 331 83.74 18.76 45.47
N PHE A 332 83.56 19.52 44.38
CA PHE A 332 82.78 19.10 43.23
C PHE A 332 83.58 18.24 42.24
N SER A 333 84.86 17.96 42.52
CA SER A 333 85.64 16.95 41.80
C SER A 333 85.21 15.52 42.15
N GLN A 334 84.68 15.31 43.36
CA GLN A 334 84.18 14.02 43.86
C GLN A 334 82.85 13.59 43.26
N VAL A 335 82.15 14.50 42.57
CA VAL A 335 80.89 14.19 41.91
C VAL A 335 81.17 13.64 40.52
N SER A 336 80.46 12.61 40.06
CA SER A 336 80.68 12.04 38.73
C SER A 336 80.31 13.03 37.61
N PRO A 337 81.10 13.10 36.51
CA PRO A 337 80.71 13.85 35.33
C PRO A 337 79.43 13.27 34.70
N VAL A 338 78.65 14.14 34.05
CA VAL A 338 77.41 13.74 33.34
C VAL A 338 77.60 13.66 31.82
N ASP A 339 78.85 13.81 31.35
CA ASP A 339 79.19 13.88 29.92
C ASP A 339 78.74 12.64 29.13
N ASP A 340 78.77 11.45 29.74
CA ASP A 340 78.31 10.21 29.08
C ASP A 340 76.81 10.24 28.79
N VAL A 341 76.00 10.77 29.71
CA VAL A 341 74.54 10.92 29.53
C VAL A 341 74.27 12.00 28.48
N LEU A 342 75.01 13.11 28.55
CA LEU A 342 74.92 14.21 27.59
C LEU A 342 75.33 13.78 26.17
N HIS A 343 76.33 12.92 26.04
CA HIS A 343 76.79 12.37 24.76
C HIS A 343 75.76 11.43 24.15
N ARG A 344 75.14 10.54 24.95
CA ARG A 344 74.06 9.65 24.48
C ARG A 344 72.82 10.42 24.02
N LEU A 345 72.56 11.57 24.64
CA LEU A 345 71.45 12.45 24.29
C LEU A 345 71.85 13.59 23.34
N LYS A 346 73.02 13.51 22.72
CA LYS A 346 73.50 14.58 21.84
C LYS A 346 72.60 14.70 20.61
N GLY A 347 72.07 15.90 20.40
CA GLY A 347 71.15 16.17 19.29
C GLY A 347 69.69 15.82 19.59
N VAL A 348 69.36 15.41 20.82
CA VAL A 348 68.00 15.15 21.28
C VAL A 348 67.42 16.41 21.94
N PRO A 349 66.15 16.76 21.69
CA PRO A 349 65.26 16.13 20.71
C PRO A 349 65.57 16.58 19.27
N GLU A 350 65.69 15.60 18.36
CA GLU A 350 65.73 15.81 16.91
C GLU A 350 64.32 16.12 16.38
N ALA A 351 63.30 15.52 16.99
CA ALA A 351 61.91 15.63 16.60
C ALA A 351 61.18 16.77 17.30
N ASN A 352 60.31 17.45 16.54
CA ASN A 352 59.32 18.35 17.11
C ASN A 352 58.04 17.58 17.44
N PHE A 353 57.95 17.11 18.69
CA PHE A 353 56.79 16.37 19.19
C PHE A 353 55.48 17.15 19.09
N SER A 354 55.52 18.49 19.21
CA SER A 354 54.33 19.34 19.10
C SER A 354 53.76 19.35 17.68
N SER A 355 54.60 19.58 16.66
CA SER A 355 54.16 19.57 15.28
C SER A 355 53.69 18.19 14.82
N MET A 356 54.36 17.13 15.28
CA MET A 356 53.98 15.75 14.97
C MET A 356 52.61 15.38 15.52
N VAL A 357 52.35 15.68 16.79
CA VAL A 357 51.03 15.44 17.41
C VAL A 357 49.95 16.24 16.69
N GLN A 358 50.24 17.47 16.27
CA GLN A 358 49.29 18.29 15.52
C GLN A 358 49.00 17.72 14.13
N GLU A 359 50.02 17.23 13.42
CA GLU A 359 49.90 16.59 12.12
C GLU A 359 49.07 15.31 12.23
N GLU A 360 49.39 14.41 13.16
CA GLU A 360 48.66 13.16 13.38
C GLU A 360 47.22 13.41 13.84
N ASN A 361 46.97 14.40 14.69
CA ASN A 361 45.62 14.82 15.05
C ASN A 361 44.83 15.29 13.82
N SER A 362 45.45 16.06 12.93
CA SER A 362 44.81 16.51 11.70
C SER A 362 44.50 15.36 10.73
N THR A 363 45.43 14.42 10.56
CA THR A 363 45.27 13.21 9.74
C THR A 363 44.17 12.31 10.28
N PHE A 364 44.13 12.09 11.60
CA PHE A 364 43.09 11.32 12.26
C PHE A 364 41.71 11.97 12.09
N ASN A 365 41.59 13.29 12.23
CA ASN A 365 40.32 13.99 12.00
C ASN A 365 39.89 14.00 10.53
N ALA A 366 40.83 13.83 9.58
CA ALA A 366 40.55 13.69 8.15
C ALA A 366 40.19 12.26 7.74
N LEU A 367 40.25 11.28 8.65
CA LEU A 367 40.01 9.86 8.38
C LEU A 367 38.66 9.55 7.70
N PRO A 368 37.52 10.21 8.06
CA PRO A 368 36.27 10.03 7.34
C PRO A 368 36.36 10.34 5.84
N LEU A 369 37.06 11.42 5.48
CA LEU A 369 37.25 11.84 4.09
C LEU A 369 38.21 10.89 3.35
N LEU A 370 39.28 10.44 4.02
CA LEU A 370 40.23 9.49 3.45
C LEU A 370 39.58 8.14 3.17
N ALA A 371 38.75 7.64 4.09
CA ALA A 371 37.96 6.42 3.89
C ALA A 371 37.00 6.56 2.69
N ALA A 372 36.34 7.70 2.54
CA ALA A 372 35.49 7.99 1.38
C ALA A 372 36.27 7.97 0.05
N LEU A 373 37.46 8.57 0.01
CA LEU A 373 38.32 8.56 -1.18
C LEU A 373 38.82 7.16 -1.53
N GLN A 374 39.25 6.36 -0.54
CA GLN A 374 39.74 5.00 -0.76
C GLN A 374 38.65 4.05 -1.23
N THR A 375 37.42 4.23 -0.75
CA THR A 375 36.27 3.37 -1.09
C THR A 375 35.53 3.81 -2.37
N ALA A 376 35.83 4.98 -2.92
CA ALA A 376 35.12 5.58 -4.06
C ALA A 376 35.01 4.65 -5.29
N ASN A 377 36.07 3.90 -5.61
CA ASN A 377 36.05 2.96 -6.74
C ASN A 377 35.10 1.77 -6.50
N VAL A 378 35.08 1.22 -5.28
CA VAL A 378 34.17 0.11 -4.92
C VAL A 378 32.73 0.62 -4.88
N VAL A 379 32.50 1.81 -4.32
CA VAL A 379 31.19 2.48 -4.34
C VAL A 379 30.70 2.66 -5.78
N LYS A 380 31.58 3.06 -6.69
CA LYS A 380 31.23 3.20 -8.12
C LYS A 380 30.80 1.88 -8.75
N GLU A 381 31.47 0.76 -8.44
CA GLU A 381 31.05 -0.57 -8.94
C GLU A 381 29.74 -1.03 -8.28
N LEU A 382 29.57 -0.83 -6.97
CA LEU A 382 28.31 -1.08 -6.27
C LEU A 382 27.15 -0.34 -6.91
N LYS A 383 27.32 0.95 -7.23
CA LYS A 383 26.30 1.74 -7.95
C LYS A 383 25.93 1.15 -9.30
N LYS A 384 26.90 0.59 -10.06
CA LYS A 384 26.60 -0.09 -11.33
C LYS A 384 25.79 -1.36 -11.12
N VAL A 385 26.10 -2.15 -10.09
CA VAL A 385 25.31 -3.34 -9.74
C VAL A 385 23.90 -2.93 -9.32
N VAL A 386 23.76 -1.90 -8.48
CA VAL A 386 22.46 -1.40 -8.01
C VAL A 386 21.60 -0.93 -9.18
N ALA A 387 22.18 -0.21 -10.14
CA ALA A 387 21.50 0.30 -11.32
C ALA A 387 20.99 -0.79 -12.28
N GLN A 388 21.49 -2.02 -12.19
CA GLN A 388 21.01 -3.14 -13.01
C GLN A 388 19.67 -3.66 -12.46
N LYS A 389 18.64 -3.69 -13.31
CA LYS A 389 17.36 -4.34 -12.98
C LYS A 389 17.52 -5.86 -13.07
N PRO A 390 17.10 -6.64 -12.06
CA PRO A 390 17.09 -8.10 -12.11
C PRO A 390 16.33 -8.62 -13.33
N GLU A 391 16.89 -9.61 -14.04
CA GLU A 391 16.28 -10.17 -15.26
C GLU A 391 14.87 -10.72 -15.00
N GLY A 392 14.64 -11.38 -13.86
CA GLY A 392 13.32 -11.88 -13.47
C GLY A 392 12.24 -10.80 -13.40
N LEU A 393 12.61 -9.56 -13.02
CA LEU A 393 11.70 -8.41 -13.01
C LEU A 393 11.51 -7.78 -14.40
N ARG A 394 12.47 -7.93 -15.32
CA ARG A 394 12.30 -7.51 -16.71
C ARG A 394 11.28 -8.40 -17.41
N THR A 395 11.37 -9.70 -17.17
CA THR A 395 10.44 -10.67 -17.75
C THR A 395 9.14 -10.83 -16.95
N LEU A 396 8.96 -10.10 -15.83
CA LEU A 396 7.74 -10.17 -15.03
C LEU A 396 6.49 -9.85 -15.86
N ALA A 397 6.52 -8.82 -16.72
CA ALA A 397 5.38 -8.50 -17.58
C ALA A 397 5.33 -9.39 -18.84
N GLU A 398 6.48 -9.90 -19.30
CA GLU A 398 6.60 -10.68 -20.53
C GLU A 398 6.20 -12.16 -20.35
N GLU A 399 6.46 -12.74 -19.17
CA GLU A 399 6.18 -14.15 -18.85
C GLU A 399 4.87 -14.35 -18.05
N PHE A 400 4.26 -13.29 -17.51
CA PHE A 400 3.09 -13.36 -16.61
C PHE A 400 1.76 -13.61 -17.31
N PRO A 401 0.92 -14.47 -16.67
CA PRO A 401 1.03 -15.91 -16.83
C PRO A 401 1.05 -16.23 -18.32
N GLY A 402 1.78 -17.27 -18.72
CA GLY A 402 1.86 -17.74 -20.10
C GLY A 402 0.58 -17.44 -20.87
N TRP A 403 0.68 -16.46 -21.77
CA TRP A 403 -0.39 -15.67 -22.39
C TRP A 403 -1.57 -16.51 -22.90
N GLU A 404 -1.48 -17.83 -22.99
CA GLU A 404 -2.56 -18.75 -23.31
C GLU A 404 -3.86 -18.51 -22.53
N ALA A 405 -3.89 -18.43 -21.20
CA ALA A 405 -5.18 -18.31 -20.48
C ALA A 405 -5.83 -16.94 -20.68
N ALA A 406 -5.04 -15.86 -20.56
CA ALA A 406 -5.47 -14.49 -20.77
C ALA A 406 -5.84 -14.21 -22.25
N SER A 407 -5.06 -14.73 -23.19
CA SER A 407 -5.34 -14.62 -24.63
C SER A 407 -6.48 -15.52 -25.08
N ARG A 408 -6.65 -16.73 -24.50
CA ARG A 408 -7.85 -17.54 -24.71
C ARG A 408 -9.06 -16.80 -24.15
N TRP A 409 -8.98 -16.22 -22.96
CA TRP A 409 -10.06 -15.39 -22.40
C TRP A 409 -10.43 -14.24 -23.35
N SER A 410 -9.45 -13.42 -23.76
CA SER A 410 -9.68 -12.30 -24.68
C SER A 410 -10.22 -12.77 -26.03
N ARG A 411 -9.62 -13.82 -26.62
CA ARG A 411 -10.03 -14.36 -27.93
C ARG A 411 -11.42 -14.96 -27.86
N THR A 412 -11.74 -15.71 -26.82
CA THR A 412 -13.07 -16.29 -26.65
C THR A 412 -14.12 -15.21 -26.42
N LEU A 413 -13.83 -14.16 -25.66
CA LEU A 413 -14.73 -13.02 -25.55
C LEU A 413 -14.92 -12.29 -26.88
N GLU A 414 -13.86 -12.10 -27.66
CA GLU A 414 -13.93 -11.51 -28.99
C GLU A 414 -14.74 -12.38 -29.96
N GLU A 415 -14.55 -13.69 -29.96
CA GLU A 415 -15.32 -14.65 -30.76
C GLU A 415 -16.80 -14.64 -30.35
N VAL A 416 -17.10 -14.61 -29.05
CA VAL A 416 -18.49 -14.50 -28.54
C VAL A 416 -19.10 -13.16 -28.92
N GLU A 417 -18.33 -12.07 -28.82
CA GLU A 417 -18.76 -10.72 -29.22
C GLU A 417 -19.13 -10.69 -30.70
N GLN A 418 -18.23 -11.14 -31.57
CA GLN A 418 -18.44 -11.18 -33.01
C GLN A 418 -19.60 -12.10 -33.39
N SER A 419 -19.67 -13.29 -32.76
CA SER A 419 -20.75 -14.26 -32.95
C SER A 419 -22.10 -13.72 -32.47
N SER A 420 -22.15 -12.92 -31.40
CA SER A 420 -23.39 -12.38 -30.85
C SER A 420 -24.06 -11.36 -31.76
N ARG A 421 -23.30 -10.55 -32.51
CA ARG A 421 -23.81 -9.47 -33.37
C ARG A 421 -24.90 -9.90 -34.37
N PRO A 422 -24.73 -10.96 -35.18
CA PRO A 422 -25.78 -11.40 -36.09
C PRO A 422 -27.03 -11.90 -35.36
N TYR A 423 -26.90 -12.63 -34.25
CA TYR A 423 -28.05 -13.07 -33.44
C TYR A 423 -28.81 -11.88 -32.87
N LEU A 424 -28.10 -10.90 -32.32
CA LEU A 424 -28.70 -9.68 -31.76
C LEU A 424 -29.46 -8.88 -32.83
N LYS A 425 -28.93 -8.78 -34.06
CA LYS A 425 -29.64 -8.17 -35.19
C LYS A 425 -30.91 -8.94 -35.56
N GLU A 426 -30.87 -10.27 -35.49
CA GLU A 426 -32.05 -11.09 -35.77
C GLU A 426 -33.11 -10.95 -34.68
N VAL A 427 -32.72 -10.93 -33.40
CA VAL A 427 -33.61 -10.65 -32.26
C VAL A 427 -34.30 -9.29 -32.44
N GLN A 428 -33.54 -8.25 -32.81
CA GLN A 428 -34.09 -6.92 -33.07
C GLN A 428 -35.08 -6.92 -34.24
N ARG A 429 -34.84 -7.74 -35.28
CA ARG A 429 -35.77 -7.90 -36.41
C ARG A 429 -37.07 -8.59 -35.99
N TYR A 430 -36.98 -9.72 -35.27
CA TYR A 430 -38.15 -10.42 -34.73
C TYR A 430 -38.95 -9.53 -33.78
N GLU A 431 -38.27 -8.79 -32.91
CA GLU A 431 -38.89 -7.83 -32.01
C GLU A 431 -39.66 -6.75 -32.78
N LYS A 432 -39.09 -6.22 -33.88
CA LYS A 432 -39.79 -5.25 -34.73
C LYS A 432 -41.08 -5.83 -35.31
N TYR A 433 -41.06 -7.08 -35.79
CA TYR A 433 -42.27 -7.73 -36.29
C TYR A 433 -43.31 -7.96 -35.18
N ARG A 434 -42.89 -8.45 -34.01
CA ARG A 434 -43.76 -8.63 -32.84
C ARG A 434 -44.40 -7.32 -32.42
N TRP A 435 -43.62 -6.25 -32.35
CA TRP A 435 -44.09 -4.91 -32.00
C TRP A 435 -45.16 -4.41 -32.99
N ILE A 436 -44.93 -4.56 -34.30
CA ILE A 436 -45.92 -4.19 -35.34
C ILE A 436 -47.22 -4.97 -35.16
N TRP A 437 -47.15 -6.30 -35.05
CA TRP A 437 -48.33 -7.14 -34.86
C TRP A 437 -49.07 -6.84 -33.56
N GLY A 438 -48.33 -6.56 -32.48
CA GLY A 438 -48.87 -6.09 -31.22
C GLY A 438 -49.63 -4.77 -31.37
N CYS A 439 -49.06 -3.78 -32.06
CA CYS A 439 -49.72 -2.50 -32.33
C CYS A 439 -50.99 -2.66 -33.16
N VAL A 440 -50.96 -3.49 -34.21
CA VAL A 440 -52.14 -3.78 -35.05
C VAL A 440 -53.25 -4.43 -34.24
N LEU A 441 -52.93 -5.46 -33.45
CA LEU A 441 -53.94 -6.19 -32.68
C LEU A 441 -54.46 -5.40 -31.48
N CYS A 442 -53.61 -4.63 -30.79
CA CYS A 442 -54.07 -3.67 -29.78
C CYS A 442 -54.99 -2.60 -30.40
N SER A 443 -54.70 -2.12 -31.60
CA SER A 443 -55.56 -1.18 -32.33
C SER A 443 -56.92 -1.79 -32.66
N ALA A 444 -56.96 -3.08 -33.02
CA ALA A 444 -58.19 -3.82 -33.26
C ALA A 444 -59.06 -3.95 -32.00
N VAL A 445 -58.47 -4.24 -30.83
CA VAL A 445 -59.19 -4.24 -29.55
C VAL A 445 -59.69 -2.84 -29.20
N LEU A 446 -58.88 -1.80 -29.42
CA LEU A 446 -59.29 -0.42 -29.20
C LEU A 446 -60.47 -0.02 -30.10
N LEU A 447 -60.49 -0.48 -31.36
CA LEU A 447 -61.62 -0.28 -32.26
C LEU A 447 -62.91 -0.90 -31.71
N VAL A 448 -62.83 -2.11 -31.15
CA VAL A 448 -63.98 -2.75 -30.46
C VAL A 448 -64.47 -1.88 -29.29
N VAL A 449 -63.56 -1.36 -28.48
CA VAL A 449 -63.88 -0.45 -27.36
C VAL A 449 -64.57 0.82 -27.86
N VAL A 450 -64.05 1.45 -28.92
CA VAL A 450 -64.65 2.64 -29.53
C VAL A 450 -66.05 2.33 -30.07
N CYS A 451 -66.23 1.21 -30.77
CA CYS A 451 -67.55 0.76 -31.25
C CYS A 451 -68.53 0.56 -30.08
N ASN A 452 -68.08 -0.04 -28.96
CA ASN A 452 -68.91 -0.25 -27.78
C ASN A 452 -69.31 1.07 -27.10
N LEU A 453 -68.37 2.00 -26.93
CA LEU A 453 -68.63 3.30 -26.32
C LEU A 453 -69.56 4.14 -27.21
N LEU A 454 -69.32 4.22 -28.52
CA LEU A 454 -70.21 4.91 -29.45
C LEU A 454 -71.60 4.25 -29.47
N GLY A 455 -71.65 2.92 -29.48
CA GLY A 455 -72.88 2.15 -29.45
C GLY A 455 -73.71 2.39 -28.18
N LEU A 456 -73.06 2.45 -27.01
CA LEU A 456 -73.69 2.78 -25.73
C LEU A 456 -74.17 4.23 -25.68
N ASN A 457 -73.33 5.20 -26.06
CA ASN A 457 -73.69 6.61 -26.01
C ASN A 457 -74.85 6.96 -26.95
N LEU A 458 -74.76 6.52 -28.22
CA LEU A 458 -75.83 6.73 -29.21
C LEU A 458 -77.09 5.92 -28.85
N GLY A 459 -76.92 4.73 -28.28
CA GLY A 459 -78.00 3.91 -27.77
C GLY A 459 -78.76 4.57 -26.62
N VAL A 460 -78.06 5.07 -25.61
CA VAL A 460 -78.65 5.79 -24.47
C VAL A 460 -79.30 7.10 -24.92
N TRP A 461 -78.63 7.88 -25.79
CA TRP A 461 -79.22 9.09 -26.36
C TRP A 461 -80.53 8.76 -27.08
N GLY A 462 -80.49 7.78 -27.99
CA GLY A 462 -81.66 7.39 -28.77
C GLY A 462 -82.82 6.88 -27.92
N LEU A 463 -82.54 6.25 -26.78
CA LEU A 463 -83.55 5.87 -25.80
C LEU A 463 -84.12 7.06 -25.02
N SER A 464 -83.30 8.04 -24.65
CA SER A 464 -83.72 9.24 -23.91
C SER A 464 -84.58 10.18 -24.76
N VAL A 465 -84.36 10.25 -26.07
CA VAL A 465 -85.12 11.09 -27.01
C VAL A 465 -86.40 10.38 -27.51
N ARG A 466 -86.51 9.06 -27.34
CA ARG A 466 -87.64 8.27 -27.83
C ARG A 466 -88.92 8.56 -27.02
N LYS A 467 -89.87 9.25 -27.64
CA LYS A 467 -91.22 9.52 -27.09
C LYS A 467 -92.14 8.30 -27.12
N ASP A 468 -92.03 7.46 -28.17
CA ASP A 468 -92.82 6.24 -28.35
C ASP A 468 -91.93 4.99 -28.53
N PRO A 469 -92.07 3.93 -27.71
CA PRO A 469 -91.28 2.70 -27.80
C PRO A 469 -91.40 1.94 -29.12
N SER A 470 -92.50 2.16 -29.85
CA SER A 470 -92.88 1.46 -31.09
C SER A 470 -92.31 2.08 -32.36
N ARG A 471 -91.76 3.30 -32.32
CA ARG A 471 -91.14 3.96 -33.48
C ARG A 471 -89.61 3.85 -33.40
N SER A 472 -89.00 3.53 -34.53
CA SER A 472 -87.54 3.50 -34.65
C SER A 472 -86.99 4.93 -34.61
N GLU A 473 -85.91 5.15 -33.87
CA GLU A 473 -85.21 6.43 -33.75
C GLU A 473 -83.78 6.25 -34.30
N ALA A 474 -83.34 7.18 -35.14
CA ALA A 474 -82.15 7.02 -35.96
C ALA A 474 -80.86 6.85 -35.14
N LYS A 475 -80.76 7.51 -33.97
CA LYS A 475 -79.58 7.46 -33.11
C LYS A 475 -79.49 6.12 -32.37
N GLY A 476 -80.60 5.59 -31.88
CA GLY A 476 -80.66 4.26 -31.26
C GLY A 476 -80.36 3.13 -32.25
N GLU A 477 -80.85 3.25 -33.49
CA GLU A 477 -80.52 2.32 -34.59
C GLU A 477 -79.02 2.38 -34.95
N ALA A 478 -78.44 3.59 -35.01
CA ALA A 478 -77.00 3.77 -35.18
C ALA A 478 -76.20 3.14 -34.03
N GLY A 479 -76.64 3.33 -32.78
CA GLY A 479 -76.02 2.71 -31.60
C GLY A 479 -76.02 1.18 -31.66
N SER A 480 -77.14 0.56 -32.05
CA SER A 480 -77.24 -0.89 -32.27
C SER A 480 -76.26 -1.38 -33.35
N ARG A 481 -76.12 -0.64 -34.47
CA ARG A 481 -75.19 -0.98 -35.54
C ARG A 481 -73.72 -0.91 -35.09
N PHE A 482 -73.34 0.12 -34.32
CA PHE A 482 -71.99 0.21 -33.75
C PHE A 482 -71.68 -0.94 -32.78
N LEU A 483 -72.62 -1.33 -31.91
CA LEU A 483 -72.44 -2.50 -31.04
C LEU A 483 -72.24 -3.79 -31.84
N MET A 484 -73.04 -3.99 -32.90
CA MET A 484 -72.92 -5.16 -33.76
C MET A 484 -71.64 -5.16 -34.61
N MET A 485 -71.14 -3.98 -35.00
CA MET A 485 -69.84 -3.82 -35.66
C MET A 485 -68.70 -4.21 -34.71
N GLY A 486 -68.76 -3.78 -33.44
CA GLY A 486 -67.81 -4.20 -32.40
C GLY A 486 -67.81 -5.73 -32.18
N VAL A 487 -68.99 -6.36 -32.17
CA VAL A 487 -69.13 -7.83 -32.12
C VAL A 487 -68.48 -8.50 -33.33
N GLY A 488 -68.69 -7.95 -34.53
CA GLY A 488 -68.08 -8.45 -35.76
C GLY A 488 -66.55 -8.40 -35.71
N PHE A 489 -65.97 -7.28 -35.31
CA PHE A 489 -64.52 -7.16 -35.12
C PHE A 489 -63.99 -8.08 -34.02
N SER A 490 -64.74 -8.26 -32.94
CA SER A 490 -64.35 -9.17 -31.85
C SER A 490 -64.20 -10.61 -32.34
N PHE A 491 -65.13 -11.11 -33.17
CA PHE A 491 -65.01 -12.44 -33.78
C PHE A 491 -63.89 -12.51 -34.83
N LEU A 492 -63.74 -11.46 -35.65
CA LEU A 492 -62.72 -11.40 -36.71
C LEU A 492 -61.30 -11.49 -36.14
N PHE A 493 -61.02 -10.75 -35.07
CA PHE A 493 -59.69 -10.66 -34.49
C PHE A 493 -59.45 -11.64 -33.33
N ALA A 494 -60.46 -12.41 -32.89
CA ALA A 494 -60.32 -13.38 -31.79
C ALA A 494 -59.21 -14.41 -32.05
N ALA A 495 -59.16 -14.99 -33.26
CA ALA A 495 -58.16 -16.00 -33.61
C ALA A 495 -56.72 -15.43 -33.68
N PRO A 496 -56.41 -14.34 -34.40
CA PRO A 496 -55.06 -13.79 -34.38
C PRO A 496 -54.64 -13.26 -33.00
N LEU A 497 -55.57 -12.78 -32.17
CA LEU A 497 -55.28 -12.37 -30.79
C LEU A 497 -54.80 -13.53 -29.92
N ILE A 498 -55.56 -14.65 -29.87
CA ILE A 498 -55.16 -15.78 -29.03
C ILE A 498 -53.87 -16.43 -29.52
N LEU A 499 -53.62 -16.44 -30.84
CA LEU A 499 -52.39 -16.97 -31.41
C LEU A 499 -51.17 -16.13 -31.00
N LEU A 500 -51.26 -14.79 -31.10
CA LEU A 500 -50.17 -13.91 -30.65
C LEU A 500 -49.94 -14.05 -29.15
N VAL A 501 -50.99 -14.06 -28.34
CA VAL A 501 -50.92 -14.28 -26.88
C VAL A 501 -50.19 -15.57 -26.57
N PHE A 502 -50.60 -16.68 -27.18
CA PHE A 502 -50.02 -17.99 -26.88
C PHE A 502 -48.56 -18.10 -27.34
N ALA A 503 -48.24 -17.61 -28.53
CA ALA A 503 -46.86 -17.63 -29.04
C ALA A 503 -45.90 -16.82 -28.16
N THR A 504 -46.31 -15.62 -27.72
CA THR A 504 -45.50 -14.77 -26.85
C THR A 504 -45.45 -15.28 -25.41
N PHE A 505 -46.52 -15.89 -24.90
CA PHE A 505 -46.59 -16.57 -23.61
C PHE A 505 -45.62 -17.76 -23.52
N LEU A 506 -45.58 -18.61 -24.54
CA LEU A 506 -44.68 -19.77 -24.54
C LEU A 506 -43.21 -19.35 -24.44
N VAL A 507 -42.81 -18.33 -25.21
CA VAL A 507 -41.42 -17.84 -25.21
C VAL A 507 -41.11 -17.14 -23.89
N GLY A 508 -41.84 -16.06 -23.56
CA GLY A 508 -41.53 -15.25 -22.39
C GLY A 508 -41.78 -15.97 -21.07
N GLY A 509 -42.79 -16.84 -21.03
CA GLY A 509 -43.11 -17.66 -19.88
C GLY A 509 -41.99 -18.64 -19.55
N ASN A 510 -41.50 -19.39 -20.54
CA ASN A 510 -40.40 -20.34 -20.32
C ASN A 510 -39.09 -19.63 -19.96
N VAL A 511 -38.77 -18.49 -20.58
CA VAL A 511 -37.59 -17.70 -20.18
C VAL A 511 -37.70 -17.27 -18.71
N GLN A 512 -38.88 -16.85 -18.26
CA GLN A 512 -39.09 -16.46 -16.86
C GLN A 512 -38.95 -17.64 -15.88
N THR A 513 -39.58 -18.78 -16.17
CA THR A 513 -39.70 -19.91 -15.23
C THR A 513 -38.47 -20.82 -15.26
N LEU A 514 -37.91 -21.12 -16.44
CA LEU A 514 -36.75 -21.99 -16.58
C LEU A 514 -35.42 -21.25 -16.33
N VAL A 515 -35.28 -20.03 -16.85
CA VAL A 515 -34.00 -19.29 -16.80
C VAL A 515 -33.99 -18.28 -15.66
N CYS A 516 -34.90 -17.30 -15.65
CA CYS A 516 -34.79 -16.17 -14.72
C CYS A 516 -34.96 -16.53 -13.24
N GLN A 517 -35.93 -17.40 -12.92
CA GLN A 517 -36.11 -17.89 -11.54
C GLN A 517 -34.91 -18.73 -11.08
N SER A 518 -34.41 -19.62 -11.93
CA SER A 518 -33.25 -20.48 -11.65
C SER A 518 -31.94 -19.70 -11.57
N TRP A 519 -31.82 -18.58 -12.29
CA TRP A 519 -30.68 -17.65 -12.19
C TRP A 519 -30.73 -16.89 -10.86
N GLU A 520 -31.90 -16.40 -10.47
CA GLU A 520 -32.13 -15.72 -9.18
C GLU A 520 -31.84 -16.62 -7.98
N SER A 521 -32.29 -17.89 -8.03
CA SER A 521 -32.06 -18.89 -6.99
C SER A 521 -30.62 -19.44 -6.97
N LYS A 522 -29.79 -19.04 -7.94
CA LYS A 522 -28.41 -19.54 -8.18
C LYS A 522 -28.34 -21.02 -8.53
N GLU A 523 -29.46 -21.65 -8.88
CA GLU A 523 -29.51 -23.05 -9.32
C GLU A 523 -28.79 -23.25 -10.66
N LEU A 524 -28.84 -22.26 -11.56
CA LEU A 524 -28.07 -22.31 -12.81
C LEU A 524 -26.56 -22.40 -12.57
N TYR A 525 -26.03 -21.66 -11.59
CA TYR A 525 -24.60 -21.75 -11.26
C TYR A 525 -24.23 -23.11 -10.67
N LYS A 526 -25.06 -23.66 -9.78
CA LYS A 526 -24.87 -25.02 -9.23
C LYS A 526 -24.94 -26.09 -10.33
N PHE A 527 -25.85 -25.93 -11.27
CA PHE A 527 -26.00 -26.82 -12.42
C PHE A 527 -24.76 -26.77 -13.32
N ALA A 528 -24.26 -25.58 -13.63
CA ALA A 528 -23.07 -25.37 -14.44
C ALA A 528 -21.79 -25.92 -13.78
N ASP A 529 -21.70 -25.87 -12.45
CA ASP A 529 -20.57 -26.40 -11.68
C ASP A 529 -20.55 -27.92 -11.56
N THR A 530 -21.66 -28.59 -11.83
CA THR A 530 -21.76 -30.05 -11.71
C THR A 530 -21.10 -30.72 -12.93
N PRO A 531 -20.07 -31.58 -12.73
CA PRO A 531 -19.36 -32.22 -13.84
C PRO A 531 -20.29 -33.05 -14.73
N GLY A 532 -20.16 -32.90 -16.05
CA GLY A 532 -20.95 -33.63 -17.04
C GLY A 532 -22.33 -33.04 -17.34
N ASN A 533 -22.71 -31.91 -16.71
CA ASN A 533 -23.95 -31.21 -17.05
C ASN A 533 -23.81 -30.30 -18.28
N LEU A 534 -22.66 -29.63 -18.41
CA LEU A 534 -22.34 -28.79 -19.56
C LEU A 534 -21.51 -29.57 -20.59
N PRO A 535 -21.72 -29.33 -21.90
CA PRO A 535 -20.88 -29.88 -22.94
C PRO A 535 -19.45 -29.32 -22.82
N PRO A 536 -18.43 -30.01 -23.35
CA PRO A 536 -17.03 -29.57 -23.28
C PRO A 536 -16.80 -28.17 -23.87
N SER A 537 -17.59 -27.77 -24.87
CA SER A 537 -17.56 -26.45 -25.49
C SER A 537 -18.02 -25.31 -24.57
N MET A 538 -18.76 -25.61 -23.50
CA MET A 538 -19.27 -24.64 -22.53
C MET A 538 -18.58 -24.74 -21.16
N ASN A 539 -17.63 -25.65 -20.99
CA ASN A 539 -16.88 -25.78 -19.75
C ASN A 539 -15.84 -24.65 -19.65
N LEU A 540 -16.05 -23.72 -18.71
CA LEU A 540 -15.22 -22.54 -18.52
C LEU A 540 -13.75 -22.88 -18.25
N SER A 541 -13.47 -23.91 -17.44
CA SER A 541 -12.10 -24.33 -17.15
C SER A 541 -11.37 -24.84 -18.40
N GLN A 542 -12.07 -25.57 -19.27
CA GLN A 542 -11.51 -26.09 -20.52
C GLN A 542 -11.32 -24.97 -21.56
N LEU A 543 -12.29 -24.06 -21.65
CA LEU A 543 -12.27 -22.89 -22.54
C LEU A 543 -11.06 -21.98 -22.25
N LEU A 544 -10.77 -21.78 -20.96
CA LEU A 544 -9.67 -20.94 -20.49
C LEU A 544 -8.33 -21.70 -20.37
N GLY A 545 -8.32 -23.01 -20.57
CA GLY A 545 -7.13 -23.85 -20.44
C GLY A 545 -6.60 -23.96 -19.01
N LEU A 546 -7.48 -23.87 -18.01
CA LEU A 546 -7.12 -23.95 -16.59
C LEU A 546 -6.81 -25.39 -16.18
N LYS A 547 -5.79 -25.57 -15.34
CA LYS A 547 -5.38 -26.90 -14.83
C LYS A 547 -6.40 -27.51 -13.85
N LYS A 548 -7.20 -26.67 -13.18
CA LYS A 548 -8.20 -27.08 -12.18
C LYS A 548 -9.60 -26.61 -12.60
N ASN A 549 -10.59 -27.42 -12.27
CA ASN A 549 -11.99 -27.05 -12.44
C ASN A 549 -12.36 -25.96 -11.43
N ILE A 550 -12.92 -24.86 -11.93
CA ILE A 550 -13.36 -23.73 -11.11
C ILE A 550 -14.87 -23.81 -10.96
N SER A 551 -15.37 -23.65 -9.73
CA SER A 551 -16.79 -23.42 -9.48
C SER A 551 -17.14 -21.98 -9.85
N ILE A 552 -18.01 -21.82 -10.84
CA ILE A 552 -18.62 -20.55 -11.26
C ILE A 552 -19.36 -19.91 -10.09
N LEU A 553 -20.03 -20.68 -9.23
CA LEU A 553 -20.70 -20.15 -8.04
C LEU A 553 -19.70 -19.52 -7.06
N LEU A 554 -18.59 -20.21 -6.77
CA LEU A 554 -17.55 -19.71 -5.87
C LEU A 554 -16.85 -18.50 -6.48
N ALA A 555 -16.51 -18.57 -7.78
CA ALA A 555 -15.89 -17.46 -8.51
C ALA A 555 -16.79 -16.22 -8.50
N TYR A 556 -18.09 -16.38 -8.76
CA TYR A 556 -19.07 -15.28 -8.68
C TYR A 556 -19.09 -14.64 -7.29
N GLN A 557 -19.08 -15.44 -6.21
CA GLN A 557 -19.10 -14.93 -4.83
C GLN A 557 -17.82 -14.15 -4.50
N GLN A 558 -16.66 -14.72 -4.78
CA GLN A 558 -15.36 -14.07 -4.53
C GLN A 558 -15.19 -12.79 -5.35
N CYS A 559 -15.60 -12.81 -6.63
CA CYS A 559 -15.56 -11.61 -7.47
C CYS A 559 -16.51 -10.53 -6.99
N ARG A 560 -17.67 -10.90 -6.45
CA ARG A 560 -18.62 -9.94 -5.87
C ARG A 560 -18.08 -9.28 -4.60
N GLU A 561 -17.21 -9.96 -3.86
CA GLU A 561 -16.48 -9.43 -2.70
C GLU A 561 -15.22 -8.62 -3.08
N GLY A 562 -14.88 -8.55 -4.37
CA GLY A 562 -13.75 -7.76 -4.87
C GLY A 562 -12.42 -8.52 -4.93
N ALA A 563 -12.44 -9.86 -4.90
CA ALA A 563 -11.21 -10.65 -5.00
C ALA A 563 -10.47 -10.43 -6.33
N ALA A 564 -9.13 -10.54 -6.30
CA ALA A 564 -8.31 -10.53 -7.51
C ALA A 564 -8.49 -11.82 -8.33
N LEU A 565 -8.47 -11.68 -9.66
CA LEU A 565 -8.57 -12.80 -10.60
C LEU A 565 -7.48 -13.85 -10.34
N TRP A 566 -6.31 -13.42 -9.85
CA TRP A 566 -5.21 -14.30 -9.43
C TRP A 566 -5.65 -15.37 -8.43
N SER A 567 -6.36 -14.95 -7.37
CA SER A 567 -6.85 -15.84 -6.31
C SER A 567 -8.00 -16.74 -6.78
N VAL A 568 -8.92 -16.17 -7.58
CA VAL A 568 -10.13 -16.87 -8.05
C VAL A 568 -9.80 -17.93 -9.09
N LEU A 569 -8.89 -17.64 -10.02
CA LEU A 569 -8.43 -18.59 -11.03
C LEU A 569 -7.36 -19.57 -10.53
N GLN A 570 -6.91 -19.43 -9.28
CA GLN A 570 -5.85 -20.23 -8.68
C GLN A 570 -4.57 -20.25 -9.52
N LEU A 571 -4.12 -19.07 -9.98
CA LEU A 571 -3.01 -18.96 -10.93
C LEU A 571 -1.66 -19.43 -10.35
N ASN A 572 -1.53 -19.54 -9.01
CA ASN A 572 -0.34 -20.08 -8.32
C ASN A 572 0.15 -21.42 -8.91
N ASP A 573 -0.75 -22.30 -9.36
CA ASP A 573 -0.37 -23.62 -9.91
C ASP A 573 0.09 -23.55 -11.39
N SER A 574 -0.11 -22.41 -12.03
CA SER A 574 0.15 -22.17 -13.46
C SER A 574 1.29 -21.19 -13.72
N TYR A 575 1.52 -20.23 -12.80
CA TYR A 575 2.57 -19.22 -12.91
C TYR A 575 3.29 -19.06 -11.56
N ASP A 576 4.59 -19.28 -11.58
CA ASP A 576 5.45 -19.16 -10.40
C ASP A 576 5.97 -17.72 -10.27
N LEU A 577 5.22 -16.89 -9.53
CA LEU A 577 5.61 -15.50 -9.27
C LEU A 577 6.95 -15.41 -8.51
N GLU A 578 7.25 -16.38 -7.64
CA GLU A 578 8.48 -16.36 -6.81
C GLU A 578 9.74 -16.48 -7.66
N LYS A 579 9.68 -17.17 -8.81
CA LYS A 579 10.78 -17.22 -9.79
C LYS A 579 11.19 -15.83 -10.27
N HIS A 580 10.22 -14.93 -10.48
CA HIS A 580 10.46 -13.56 -10.96
C HIS A 580 10.88 -12.60 -9.85
N LEU A 581 10.38 -12.84 -8.63
CA LEU A 581 10.71 -12.06 -7.44
C LEU A 581 12.02 -12.49 -6.77
N ASN A 582 12.65 -13.56 -7.25
CA ASN A 582 13.91 -14.06 -6.72
C ASN A 582 15.07 -13.10 -7.04
N ILE A 583 15.44 -12.29 -6.05
CA ILE A 583 16.57 -11.36 -6.11
C ILE A 583 17.88 -11.95 -5.53
N SER A 584 17.94 -13.25 -5.24
CA SER A 584 19.12 -13.86 -4.59
C SER A 584 20.43 -13.65 -5.35
N GLN A 585 20.42 -13.79 -6.68
CA GLN A 585 21.60 -13.55 -7.52
C GLN A 585 22.03 -12.07 -7.50
N TYR A 586 21.06 -11.16 -7.42
CA TYR A 586 21.31 -9.73 -7.30
C TYR A 586 21.93 -9.39 -5.94
N THR A 587 21.37 -9.94 -4.85
CA THR A 587 21.90 -9.80 -3.50
C THR A 587 23.32 -10.37 -3.37
N ALA A 588 23.57 -11.55 -3.96
CA ALA A 588 24.90 -12.16 -3.93
C ALA A 588 25.97 -11.30 -4.62
N LYS A 589 25.64 -10.67 -5.75
CA LYS A 589 26.55 -9.73 -6.43
C LYS A 589 26.84 -8.49 -5.59
N LEU A 590 25.83 -7.92 -4.94
CA LEU A 590 26.02 -6.78 -4.03
C LEU A 590 26.91 -7.15 -2.84
N GLN A 591 26.66 -8.30 -2.22
CA GLN A 591 27.47 -8.80 -1.12
C GLN A 591 28.93 -9.03 -1.53
N GLN A 592 29.16 -9.60 -2.72
CA GLN A 592 30.49 -9.84 -3.25
C GLN A 592 31.27 -8.53 -3.48
N GLU A 593 30.65 -7.52 -4.09
CA GLU A 593 31.31 -6.22 -4.30
C GLU A 593 31.56 -5.48 -2.98
N LEU A 594 30.67 -5.63 -2.01
CA LEU A 594 30.83 -5.01 -0.71
C LEU A 594 32.02 -5.58 0.08
N GLN A 595 32.30 -6.88 -0.06
CA GLN A 595 33.50 -7.52 0.52
C GLN A 595 34.82 -6.99 -0.05
N ASN A 596 34.79 -6.30 -1.19
CA ASN A 596 35.97 -5.66 -1.78
C ASN A 596 36.30 -4.30 -1.14
N LEU A 597 35.44 -3.76 -0.26
CA LEU A 597 35.74 -2.55 0.50
C LEU A 597 36.98 -2.76 1.36
N LYS A 598 37.95 -1.86 1.22
CA LYS A 598 39.19 -1.84 1.98
C LYS A 598 39.51 -0.40 2.35
N VAL A 599 39.88 -0.20 3.61
CA VAL A 599 40.41 1.07 4.11
C VAL A 599 41.83 0.78 4.59
N ASP A 600 42.80 1.44 3.98
CA ASP A 600 44.21 1.26 4.33
C ASP A 600 44.59 2.24 5.45
N MET A 601 44.96 1.68 6.61
CA MET A 601 45.38 2.41 7.80
C MET A 601 46.91 2.49 7.95
N LYS A 602 47.68 1.98 6.98
CA LYS A 602 49.15 1.92 7.07
C LYS A 602 49.84 3.29 7.15
N ASN A 603 49.14 4.36 6.82
CA ASN A 603 49.71 5.71 6.79
C ASN A 603 49.59 6.48 8.11
N LEU A 604 48.96 5.93 9.16
CA LEU A 604 49.01 6.52 10.50
C LEU A 604 50.26 6.03 11.23
N ASP A 605 51.33 6.84 11.22
CA ASP A 605 52.54 6.57 11.98
C ASP A 605 52.62 7.56 13.16
N LEU A 606 52.09 7.12 14.31
CA LEU A 606 51.97 7.93 15.54
C LEU A 606 53.28 8.57 16.01
N LEU A 607 54.42 7.96 15.69
CA LEU A 607 55.76 8.47 15.97
C LEU A 607 56.56 8.51 14.68
N SER A 608 57.11 9.68 14.36
CA SER A 608 58.07 9.77 13.27
C SER A 608 59.34 8.97 13.61
N PRO A 609 60.10 8.53 12.59
CA PRO A 609 61.39 7.86 12.82
C PRO A 609 62.37 8.68 13.66
N ALA A 610 62.25 10.01 13.69
CA ALA A 610 63.04 10.87 14.56
C ALA A 610 62.55 10.81 16.02
N ALA A 611 61.24 10.90 16.27
CA ALA A 611 60.72 10.80 17.64
C ALA A 611 60.95 9.42 18.25
N HIS A 612 60.85 8.35 17.45
CA HIS A 612 61.17 7.01 17.93
C HIS A 612 62.62 6.92 18.43
N ARG A 613 63.56 7.46 17.64
CA ARG A 613 64.99 7.54 18.02
C ARG A 613 65.22 8.40 19.26
N ASP A 614 64.56 9.55 19.37
CA ASP A 614 64.69 10.43 20.55
C ASP A 614 64.22 9.75 21.84
N LEU A 615 63.09 9.04 21.79
CA LEU A 615 62.55 8.31 22.93
C LEU A 615 63.40 7.08 23.30
N GLU A 616 63.91 6.34 22.32
CA GLU A 616 64.88 5.25 22.55
C GLU A 616 66.19 5.76 23.16
N ALA A 617 66.68 6.91 22.69
CA ALA A 617 67.86 7.57 23.25
C ALA A 617 67.61 8.00 24.71
N LEU A 618 66.42 8.53 25.02
CA LEU A 618 66.02 8.83 26.39
C LEU A 618 65.96 7.57 27.27
N GLN A 619 65.33 6.51 26.79
CA GLN A 619 65.22 5.23 27.50
C GLN A 619 66.58 4.62 27.83
N SER A 620 67.56 4.76 26.92
CA SER A 620 68.92 4.22 27.06
C SER A 620 69.95 5.21 27.62
N SER A 621 69.55 6.45 27.90
CA SER A 621 70.47 7.54 28.33
C SER A 621 71.15 7.29 29.68
N GLY A 622 70.47 6.58 30.59
CA GLY A 622 70.90 6.41 31.97
C GLY A 622 70.70 7.65 32.83
N LEU A 623 69.77 8.55 32.48
CA LEU A 623 69.44 9.74 33.24
C LEU A 623 69.05 9.42 34.69
N GLU A 624 68.26 8.37 34.92
CA GLU A 624 67.89 7.88 36.27
C GLU A 624 69.10 7.39 37.10
N LYS A 625 70.19 6.99 36.42
CA LYS A 625 71.37 6.38 37.04
C LYS A 625 72.38 7.43 37.52
N ILE A 626 72.12 8.71 37.28
CA ILE A 626 72.95 9.80 37.83
C ILE A 626 72.84 9.75 39.36
N HIS A 627 73.99 9.78 40.03
CA HIS A 627 74.05 9.69 41.48
C HIS A 627 73.74 11.05 42.14
N TYR A 628 72.50 11.53 42.04
CA TYR A 628 72.06 12.85 42.54
C TYR A 628 72.38 13.09 44.02
N SER A 629 72.44 12.03 44.83
CA SER A 629 72.82 12.11 46.25
C SER A 629 74.24 12.65 46.47
N SER A 630 75.21 12.35 45.60
CA SER A 630 76.57 12.91 45.73
C SER A 630 76.61 14.41 45.43
N PHE A 631 75.78 14.89 44.52
CA PHE A 631 75.60 16.33 44.30
C PHE A 631 75.04 17.00 45.55
N PHE A 632 73.98 16.45 46.15
CA PHE A 632 73.36 17.03 47.34
C PHE A 632 74.31 17.11 48.55
N VAL A 633 75.17 16.12 48.74
CA VAL A 633 76.19 16.12 49.81
C VAL A 633 77.16 17.29 49.65
N GLN A 634 77.62 17.59 48.43
CA GLN A 634 78.58 18.69 48.21
C GLN A 634 77.90 20.06 48.21
N ILE A 635 76.68 20.17 47.67
CA ILE A 635 75.90 21.43 47.66
C ILE A 635 75.58 21.94 49.07
N GLN A 636 75.44 21.05 50.05
CA GLN A 636 75.16 21.42 51.44
C GLN A 636 76.38 21.93 52.20
N LYS A 637 77.60 21.72 51.68
CA LYS A 637 78.83 22.24 52.28
C LYS A 637 79.08 23.68 51.81
N PRO A 638 79.64 24.55 52.67
CA PRO A 638 80.06 25.87 52.23
C PRO A 638 81.22 25.75 51.23
N VAL A 639 81.35 26.70 50.29
CA VAL A 639 82.44 26.72 49.29
C VAL A 639 83.81 26.73 49.99
N VAL A 640 83.93 27.52 51.05
CA VAL A 640 85.09 27.60 51.96
C VAL A 640 84.59 27.36 53.39
N ASN A 641 85.29 26.56 54.19
CA ASN A 641 84.89 26.22 55.56
C ASN A 641 84.87 27.44 56.50
N THR A 642 85.80 28.37 56.31
CA THR A 642 85.89 29.60 57.09
C THR A 642 85.12 30.74 56.42
N ASN A 643 84.43 31.55 57.23
CA ASN A 643 83.85 32.81 56.76
C ASN A 643 84.98 33.82 56.51
N MET A 644 85.43 33.93 55.26
CA MET A 644 86.50 34.82 54.84
C MET A 644 86.19 36.30 55.11
N GLU A 645 84.93 36.72 55.03
CA GLU A 645 84.54 38.11 55.31
C GLU A 645 84.74 38.45 56.79
N LYS A 646 84.33 37.55 57.70
CA LYS A 646 84.58 37.69 59.14
C LYS A 646 86.08 37.66 59.45
N LEU A 647 86.81 36.72 58.84
CA LEU A 647 88.26 36.60 59.03
C LEU A 647 89.00 37.85 58.55
N ALA A 648 88.62 38.42 57.41
CA ALA A 648 89.21 39.68 56.94
C ALA A 648 88.94 40.84 57.90
N GLN A 649 87.71 40.97 58.42
CA GLN A 649 87.36 42.01 59.40
C GLN A 649 88.18 41.87 60.69
N GLU A 650 88.35 40.64 61.20
CA GLU A 650 89.17 40.36 62.37
C GLU A 650 90.66 40.69 62.12
N LEU A 651 91.16 40.43 60.91
CA LEU A 651 92.54 40.76 60.53
C LEU A 651 92.76 42.28 60.42
N GLU A 652 91.78 43.05 59.92
CA GLU A 652 91.84 44.53 59.92
C GLU A 652 91.82 45.11 61.34
N GLU A 653 91.04 44.53 62.25
CA GLU A 653 91.00 44.96 63.64
C GLU A 653 92.30 44.63 64.38
N LEU A 654 92.84 43.42 64.15
CA LEU A 654 94.14 43.01 64.67
C LEU A 654 95.25 43.90 64.12
N ALA A 655 95.21 44.27 62.84
CA ALA A 655 96.19 45.15 62.20
C ALA A 655 96.32 46.51 62.91
N ARG A 656 95.21 47.07 63.42
CA ARG A 656 95.18 48.37 64.13
C ARG A 656 95.70 48.31 65.56
N THR A 657 95.72 47.12 66.17
CA THR A 657 96.02 46.92 67.59
C THR A 657 97.43 46.35 67.84
N GLN A 658 98.15 45.94 66.79
CA GLN A 658 99.52 45.43 66.92
C GLN A 658 100.53 46.52 67.31
N GLY A 659 101.51 46.16 68.15
CA GLY A 659 102.64 47.04 68.52
C GLY A 659 103.71 47.21 67.43
N SER A 660 103.73 46.33 66.42
CA SER A 660 104.64 46.39 65.26
C SER A 660 103.95 46.99 64.04
N SER A 661 104.42 48.14 63.56
CA SER A 661 103.87 48.81 62.38
C SER A 661 103.99 47.97 61.10
N MET A 662 105.01 47.10 61.00
CA MET A 662 105.23 46.22 59.85
C MET A 662 104.19 45.09 59.83
N LEU A 663 103.97 44.43 60.96
CA LEU A 663 103.01 43.33 61.10
C LEU A 663 101.57 43.84 60.90
N GLY A 664 101.25 45.02 61.43
CA GLY A 664 99.94 45.66 61.21
C GLY A 664 99.66 45.93 59.73
N GLN A 665 100.64 46.43 58.98
CA GLN A 665 100.48 46.65 57.54
C GLN A 665 100.31 45.33 56.76
N GLN A 666 101.07 44.30 57.09
CA GLN A 666 100.97 42.98 56.44
C GLN A 666 99.62 42.30 56.71
N LEU A 667 99.08 42.40 57.92
CA LEU A 667 97.75 41.89 58.27
C LEU A 667 96.64 42.66 57.53
N GLN A 668 96.78 43.99 57.39
CA GLN A 668 95.82 44.81 56.62
C GLN A 668 95.84 44.46 55.13
N GLU A 669 97.02 44.27 54.53
CA GLU A 669 97.16 43.86 53.13
C GLU A 669 96.57 42.46 52.89
N GLU A 670 96.80 41.50 53.81
CA GLU A 670 96.17 40.18 53.72
C GLU A 670 94.66 40.22 53.90
N ALA A 671 94.13 41.06 54.80
CA ALA A 671 92.70 41.24 54.97
C ALA A 671 92.03 41.75 53.66
N GLN A 672 92.65 42.73 53.00
CA GLN A 672 92.15 43.25 51.73
C GLN A 672 92.27 42.23 50.59
N ARG A 673 93.35 41.46 50.53
CA ARG A 673 93.49 40.36 49.56
C ARG A 673 92.45 39.26 49.78
N LEU A 674 92.17 38.91 51.03
CA LEU A 674 91.15 37.92 51.40
C LEU A 674 89.73 38.42 51.04
N GLN A 675 89.42 39.71 51.24
CA GLN A 675 88.17 40.32 50.78
C GLN A 675 88.03 40.28 49.25
N ASN A 676 89.09 40.61 48.51
CA ASN A 676 89.08 40.53 47.05
C ASN A 676 88.87 39.08 46.58
N LEU A 677 89.56 38.11 47.17
CA LEU A 677 89.37 36.68 46.85
C LEU A 677 87.93 36.23 47.12
N TYR A 678 87.35 36.67 48.24
CA TYR A 678 85.96 36.37 48.59
C TYR A 678 84.97 36.96 47.56
N GLN A 679 85.14 38.23 47.18
CA GLN A 679 84.27 38.92 46.23
C GLN A 679 84.42 38.39 44.80
N GLU A 680 85.65 38.18 44.34
CA GLU A 680 85.95 37.82 42.95
C GLU A 680 85.82 36.33 42.66
N GLN A 681 86.01 35.46 43.65
CA GLN A 681 86.02 34.00 43.42
C GLN A 681 84.99 33.22 44.26
N VAL A 682 84.82 33.55 45.55
CA VAL A 682 83.91 32.77 46.42
C VAL A 682 82.44 33.09 46.15
N LEU A 683 82.05 34.36 46.05
CA LEU A 683 80.66 34.76 45.78
C LEU A 683 80.13 34.23 44.43
N PRO A 684 80.88 34.32 43.30
CA PRO A 684 80.44 33.70 42.05
C PRO A 684 80.23 32.19 42.17
N GLN A 685 81.11 31.48 42.89
CA GLN A 685 80.94 30.05 43.13
C GLN A 685 79.71 29.74 43.97
N GLN A 686 79.39 30.54 44.99
CA GLN A 686 78.16 30.37 45.77
C GLN A 686 76.90 30.53 44.90
N SER A 687 76.90 31.48 43.96
CA SER A 687 75.83 31.64 42.98
C SER A 687 75.68 30.41 42.06
N LEU A 688 76.80 29.86 41.59
CA LEU A 688 76.81 28.63 40.79
C LEU A 688 76.32 27.41 41.60
N VAL A 689 76.66 27.29 42.89
CA VAL A 689 76.13 26.24 43.77
C VAL A 689 74.62 26.36 43.93
N ALA A 690 74.08 27.58 44.06
CA ALA A 690 72.64 27.80 44.12
C ALA A 690 71.94 27.40 42.81
N LYS A 691 72.54 27.73 41.66
CA LYS A 691 72.05 27.30 40.33
C LYS A 691 72.11 25.79 40.16
N LEU A 692 73.21 25.15 40.59
CA LEU A 692 73.38 23.69 40.57
C LEU A 692 72.33 23.00 41.44
N ASN A 693 72.00 23.58 42.60
CA ASN A 693 70.97 23.04 43.48
C ASN A 693 69.59 23.01 42.83
N LEU A 694 69.22 24.06 42.11
CA LEU A 694 67.95 24.11 41.37
C LEU A 694 67.92 23.05 40.26
N THR A 695 68.99 22.92 39.47
CA THR A 695 69.04 21.97 38.35
C THR A 695 69.07 20.52 38.82
N VAL A 696 69.85 20.20 39.86
CA VAL A 696 69.93 18.85 40.45
C VAL A 696 68.60 18.44 41.07
N ARG A 697 67.89 19.32 41.78
CA ARG A 697 66.56 19.01 42.34
C ARG A 697 65.52 18.76 41.25
N ALA A 698 65.50 19.60 40.20
CA ALA A 698 64.58 19.42 39.08
C ALA A 698 64.78 18.05 38.42
N LEU A 699 66.02 17.72 38.04
CA LEU A 699 66.35 16.44 37.40
C LEU A 699 66.12 15.23 38.31
N ALA A 700 66.50 15.30 39.58
CA ALA A 700 66.29 14.20 40.53
C ALA A 700 64.80 13.88 40.73
N SER A 701 63.93 14.90 40.63
CA SER A 701 62.48 14.73 40.75
C SER A 701 61.81 14.20 39.47
N SER A 702 62.33 14.55 38.28
CA SER A 702 61.71 14.19 37.00
C SER A 702 62.25 12.91 36.38
N ALA A 703 63.54 12.60 36.54
CA ALA A 703 64.22 11.52 35.82
C ALA A 703 63.58 10.11 35.98
N PRO A 704 63.19 9.64 37.18
CA PRO A 704 62.61 8.30 37.33
C PRO A 704 61.25 8.16 36.65
N ASN A 705 60.41 9.19 36.77
CA ASN A 705 59.08 9.21 36.15
C ASN A 705 59.20 9.29 34.62
N LEU A 706 60.12 10.11 34.11
CA LEU A 706 60.33 10.31 32.69
C LEU A 706 60.71 9.01 31.96
N GLN A 707 61.57 8.18 32.55
CA GLN A 707 62.00 6.92 31.94
C GLN A 707 60.89 5.84 31.98
N MET A 708 60.11 5.78 33.06
CA MET A 708 58.93 4.92 33.15
C MET A 708 57.85 5.33 32.13
N GLU A 709 57.55 6.63 32.04
CA GLU A 709 56.59 7.17 31.08
C GLU A 709 57.03 6.92 29.63
N THR A 710 58.34 7.04 29.34
CA THR A 710 58.90 6.75 28.02
C THR A 710 58.64 5.31 27.59
N SER A 711 58.92 4.35 28.48
CA SER A 711 58.68 2.94 28.19
C SER A 711 57.19 2.65 28.01
N SER A 712 56.34 3.21 28.89
CA SER A 712 54.89 3.08 28.76
C SER A 712 54.34 3.67 27.45
N VAL A 713 54.87 4.79 26.98
CA VAL A 713 54.40 5.43 25.73
C VAL A 713 54.84 4.61 24.51
N LEU A 714 56.09 4.13 24.48
CA LEU A 714 56.59 3.28 23.40
C LEU A 714 55.77 1.97 23.31
N ASP A 715 55.45 1.33 24.44
CA ASP A 715 54.62 0.13 24.48
C ASP A 715 53.19 0.39 23.99
N LYS A 716 52.55 1.49 24.44
CA LYS A 716 51.21 1.89 24.00
C LYS A 716 51.17 2.16 22.49
N VAL A 717 52.18 2.84 21.95
CA VAL A 717 52.29 3.13 20.51
C VAL A 717 52.50 1.84 19.71
N ALA A 718 53.38 0.94 20.17
CA ALA A 718 53.64 -0.33 19.51
C ALA A 718 52.39 -1.23 19.48
N TYR A 719 51.66 -1.32 20.60
CA TYR A 719 50.40 -2.03 20.69
C TYR A 719 49.36 -1.46 19.72
N LEU A 720 49.16 -0.13 19.73
CA LEU A 720 48.18 0.52 18.87
C LEU A 720 48.53 0.35 17.39
N LYS A 721 49.81 0.44 17.01
CA LYS A 721 50.28 0.20 15.63
C LYS A 721 50.01 -1.24 15.17
N GLY A 722 50.11 -2.22 16.06
CA GLY A 722 49.80 -3.62 15.77
C GLY A 722 48.30 -3.91 15.62
N GLU A 723 47.46 -3.34 16.48
CA GLU A 723 46.02 -3.66 16.54
C GLU A 723 45.15 -2.78 15.63
N LEU A 724 45.59 -1.57 15.28
CA LEU A 724 44.82 -0.60 14.50
C LEU A 724 44.32 -1.15 13.15
N PRO A 725 45.14 -1.86 12.33
CA PRO A 725 44.65 -2.45 11.08
C PRO A 725 43.57 -3.51 11.32
N THR A 726 43.70 -4.31 12.37
CA THR A 726 42.77 -5.39 12.73
C THR A 726 41.43 -4.81 13.17
N TRP A 727 41.44 -3.81 14.04
CA TRP A 727 40.24 -3.09 14.49
C TRP A 727 39.54 -2.37 13.35
N ALA A 728 40.29 -1.64 12.50
CA ALA A 728 39.73 -0.97 11.34
C ALA A 728 39.05 -1.95 10.38
N THR A 729 39.67 -3.11 10.13
CA THR A 729 39.09 -4.15 9.27
C THR A 729 37.83 -4.76 9.89
N SER A 730 37.81 -4.97 11.22
CA SER A 730 36.64 -5.50 11.92
C SER A 730 35.46 -4.51 11.90
N ILE A 731 35.72 -3.23 12.17
CA ILE A 731 34.70 -2.17 12.11
C ILE A 731 34.16 -2.04 10.69
N LEU A 732 35.04 -2.03 9.69
CA LEU A 732 34.67 -1.99 8.28
C LEU A 732 33.75 -3.15 7.91
N ARG A 733 34.11 -4.39 8.29
CA ARG A 733 33.28 -5.57 8.01
C ARG A 733 31.92 -5.45 8.67
N ASN A 734 31.89 -5.13 9.96
CA ASN A 734 30.64 -5.01 10.71
C ASN A 734 29.72 -3.94 10.10
N GLU A 735 30.25 -2.75 9.80
CA GLU A 735 29.43 -1.69 9.21
C GLU A 735 29.01 -1.97 7.77
N SER A 736 29.85 -2.66 7.00
CA SER A 736 29.46 -3.12 5.67
C SER A 736 28.29 -4.12 5.73
N GLU A 737 28.31 -5.06 6.68
CA GLU A 737 27.21 -6.02 6.85
C GLU A 737 25.92 -5.33 7.31
N CYS A 738 26.01 -4.38 8.26
CA CYS A 738 24.86 -3.58 8.68
C CYS A 738 24.27 -2.76 7.52
N PHE A 739 25.12 -2.12 6.71
CA PHE A 739 24.70 -1.42 5.49
C PHE A 739 23.98 -2.36 4.53
N LEU A 740 24.54 -3.54 4.24
CA LEU A 740 23.92 -4.52 3.36
C LEU A 740 22.54 -4.96 3.84
N ILE A 741 22.38 -5.25 5.14
CA ILE A 741 21.09 -5.66 5.72
C ILE A 741 20.05 -4.55 5.54
N ARG A 742 20.44 -3.29 5.79
CA ARG A 742 19.56 -2.13 5.61
C ARG A 742 19.15 -1.95 4.15
N GLU A 743 20.11 -1.92 3.24
CA GLU A 743 19.84 -1.76 1.80
C GLU A 743 18.98 -2.90 1.25
N MET A 744 19.24 -4.14 1.72
CA MET A 744 18.41 -5.27 1.34
C MET A 744 16.98 -5.21 1.90
N GLY A 745 16.78 -4.48 2.99
CA GLY A 745 15.47 -4.14 3.52
C GLY A 745 14.61 -3.40 2.50
N TYR A 746 15.16 -2.45 1.74
CA TYR A 746 14.42 -1.71 0.71
C TYR A 746 13.95 -2.60 -0.44
N PHE A 747 14.81 -3.49 -0.94
CA PHE A 747 14.44 -4.43 -1.99
C PHE A 747 13.45 -5.50 -1.49
N SER A 748 13.59 -5.95 -0.24
CA SER A 748 12.65 -6.89 0.38
C SER A 748 11.26 -6.28 0.55
N GLN A 749 11.18 -4.99 0.92
CA GLN A 749 9.92 -4.24 0.94
C GLN A 749 9.26 -4.20 -0.45
N TYR A 750 10.05 -3.93 -1.49
CA TYR A 750 9.55 -3.97 -2.87
C TYR A 750 9.03 -5.37 -3.23
N VAL A 751 9.80 -6.44 -3.02
CA VAL A 751 9.37 -7.81 -3.34
C VAL A 751 8.09 -8.20 -2.60
N ALA A 752 7.98 -7.84 -1.32
CA ALA A 752 6.77 -8.08 -0.53
C ALA A 752 5.56 -7.30 -1.08
N TRP A 753 5.76 -6.03 -1.43
CA TRP A 753 4.72 -5.20 -2.05
C TRP A 753 4.29 -5.75 -3.41
N VAL A 754 5.23 -6.13 -4.30
CA VAL A 754 4.89 -6.73 -5.60
C VAL A 754 4.06 -7.99 -5.41
N ARG A 755 4.45 -8.87 -4.47
CA ARG A 755 3.67 -10.07 -4.16
C ARG A 755 2.24 -9.73 -3.79
N GLU A 756 2.04 -8.74 -2.92
CA GLU A 756 0.70 -8.30 -2.49
C GLU A 756 -0.09 -7.64 -3.63
N GLU A 757 0.52 -6.70 -4.35
CA GLU A 757 -0.10 -5.96 -5.45
C GLU A 757 -0.56 -6.90 -6.57
N VAL A 758 0.32 -7.80 -7.00
CA VAL A 758 0.04 -8.77 -8.09
C VAL A 758 -1.03 -9.79 -7.70
N THR A 759 -1.00 -10.28 -6.46
CA THR A 759 -1.90 -11.38 -6.05
C THR A 759 -3.24 -10.92 -5.51
N GLN A 760 -3.35 -9.67 -5.02
CA GLN A 760 -4.54 -9.17 -4.34
C GLN A 760 -5.19 -7.94 -5.01
N HIS A 761 -4.45 -7.15 -5.79
CA HIS A 761 -4.95 -5.85 -6.27
C HIS A 761 -5.04 -5.75 -7.80
N ILE A 762 -4.12 -6.37 -8.55
CA ILE A 762 -4.17 -6.40 -10.01
C ILE A 762 -5.34 -7.26 -10.50
N ALA A 763 -6.06 -6.75 -11.51
CA ALA A 763 -7.21 -7.41 -12.13
C ALA A 763 -8.26 -7.94 -11.12
N THR A 764 -8.80 -7.05 -10.29
CA THR A 764 -9.98 -7.41 -9.47
C THR A 764 -11.11 -7.93 -10.35
N CYS A 765 -11.68 -9.09 -10.03
CA CYS A 765 -12.66 -9.73 -10.90
C CYS A 765 -14.09 -9.21 -10.69
N GLN A 766 -14.25 -8.08 -9.98
CA GLN A 766 -15.54 -7.44 -9.75
C GLN A 766 -16.33 -7.14 -11.04
N PRO A 767 -15.71 -6.70 -12.16
CA PRO A 767 -16.40 -6.56 -13.45
C PRO A 767 -17.03 -7.85 -13.97
N LEU A 768 -16.47 -9.03 -13.66
CA LEU A 768 -17.05 -10.32 -14.04
C LEU A 768 -18.36 -10.58 -13.32
N SER A 769 -18.38 -10.39 -11.98
CA SER A 769 -19.62 -10.51 -11.21
C SER A 769 -20.67 -9.48 -11.65
N GLY A 770 -20.22 -8.24 -11.92
CA GLY A 770 -21.07 -7.17 -12.44
C GLY A 770 -21.64 -7.49 -13.82
N ALA A 771 -20.87 -8.14 -14.70
CA ALA A 771 -21.34 -8.56 -16.01
C ALA A 771 -22.41 -9.65 -15.93
N LEU A 772 -22.24 -10.63 -15.02
CA LEU A 772 -23.24 -11.67 -14.77
C LEU A 772 -24.53 -11.08 -14.19
N ASP A 773 -24.42 -10.17 -13.22
CA ASP A 773 -25.57 -9.47 -12.65
C ASP A 773 -26.27 -8.59 -13.71
N ASN A 774 -25.50 -7.83 -14.50
CA ASN A 774 -26.03 -7.02 -15.58
C ASN A 774 -26.70 -7.88 -16.66
N GLY A 775 -26.11 -9.03 -17.02
CA GLY A 775 -26.69 -9.98 -17.96
C GLY A 775 -28.04 -10.51 -17.49
N ARG A 776 -28.14 -10.89 -16.20
CA ARG A 776 -29.42 -11.26 -15.57
C ARG A 776 -30.44 -10.13 -15.64
N VAL A 777 -30.06 -8.91 -15.24
CA VAL A 777 -30.96 -7.75 -15.24
C VAL A 777 -31.44 -7.44 -16.66
N ILE A 778 -30.55 -7.49 -17.65
CA ILE A 778 -30.88 -7.27 -19.06
C ILE A 778 -31.90 -8.31 -19.54
N LEU A 779 -31.62 -9.60 -19.35
CA LEU A 779 -32.50 -10.66 -19.85
C LEU A 779 -33.83 -10.71 -19.09
N CYS A 780 -33.78 -10.72 -17.76
CA CYS A 780 -34.94 -11.03 -16.94
C CYS A 780 -35.79 -9.81 -16.64
N ASP A 781 -35.16 -8.73 -16.21
CA ASP A 781 -35.90 -7.51 -15.92
C ASP A 781 -36.14 -6.76 -17.23
N MET A 782 -35.09 -6.31 -17.94
CA MET A 782 -35.23 -5.42 -19.10
C MET A 782 -36.03 -6.04 -20.26
N MET A 783 -35.79 -7.31 -20.62
CA MET A 783 -36.49 -7.97 -21.73
C MET A 783 -37.74 -8.78 -21.29
N THR A 784 -37.58 -9.72 -20.35
CA THR A 784 -38.59 -10.76 -20.09
C THR A 784 -39.83 -10.25 -19.36
N ASP A 785 -39.67 -9.38 -18.34
CA ASP A 785 -40.82 -8.79 -17.63
C ASP A 785 -41.79 -8.02 -18.55
N PRO A 786 -41.35 -7.04 -19.36
CA PRO A 786 -42.28 -6.27 -20.19
C PRO A 786 -42.88 -7.13 -21.30
N TRP A 787 -42.10 -8.08 -21.85
CA TRP A 787 -42.62 -9.07 -22.79
C TRP A 787 -43.75 -9.89 -22.17
N ASN A 788 -43.57 -10.31 -20.92
CA ASN A 788 -44.57 -11.10 -20.20
C ASN A 788 -45.80 -10.29 -19.83
N ALA A 789 -45.61 -9.02 -19.45
CA ALA A 789 -46.70 -8.09 -19.21
C ALA A 789 -47.52 -7.83 -20.47
N PHE A 790 -46.88 -7.76 -21.64
CA PHE A 790 -47.56 -7.54 -22.91
C PHE A 790 -48.56 -8.64 -23.24
N TRP A 791 -48.12 -9.90 -23.28
CA TRP A 791 -49.03 -11.00 -23.62
C TRP A 791 -50.10 -11.19 -22.53
N PHE A 792 -49.77 -10.94 -21.26
CA PHE A 792 -50.73 -11.04 -20.16
C PHE A 792 -51.85 -10.00 -20.28
N CYS A 793 -51.52 -8.75 -20.61
CA CYS A 793 -52.53 -7.71 -20.88
C CYS A 793 -53.37 -8.04 -22.13
N LEU A 794 -52.75 -8.61 -23.16
CA LEU A 794 -53.48 -9.01 -24.37
C LEU A 794 -54.37 -10.25 -24.13
N ALA A 795 -53.95 -11.17 -23.27
CA ALA A 795 -54.75 -12.31 -22.80
C ALA A 795 -55.96 -11.83 -22.00
N TRP A 796 -55.76 -10.85 -21.11
CA TRP A 796 -56.84 -10.17 -20.39
C TRP A 796 -57.88 -9.60 -21.36
N CYS A 797 -57.44 -8.87 -22.38
CA CYS A 797 -58.34 -8.35 -23.42
C CYS A 797 -59.10 -9.47 -24.12
N THR A 798 -58.40 -10.52 -24.54
CA THR A 798 -58.97 -11.67 -25.25
C THR A 798 -60.05 -12.38 -24.40
N PHE A 799 -59.80 -12.54 -23.10
CA PHE A 799 -60.77 -13.12 -22.17
C PHE A 799 -62.03 -12.25 -22.06
N PHE A 800 -61.89 -10.93 -21.90
CA PHE A 800 -63.03 -10.01 -21.77
C PHE A 800 -63.77 -9.72 -23.09
N LEU A 801 -63.27 -10.15 -24.25
CA LEU A 801 -64.01 -10.10 -25.50
C LEU A 801 -65.26 -10.99 -25.46
N ILE A 802 -65.21 -12.16 -24.82
CA ILE A 802 -66.37 -13.06 -24.72
C ILE A 802 -67.57 -12.41 -24.00
N PRO A 803 -67.44 -11.92 -22.74
CA PRO A 803 -68.55 -11.24 -22.07
C PRO A 803 -68.95 -9.95 -22.79
N SER A 804 -68.00 -9.21 -23.38
CA SER A 804 -68.29 -8.04 -24.21
C SER A 804 -69.20 -8.38 -25.39
N ILE A 805 -68.93 -9.46 -26.13
CA ILE A 805 -69.79 -9.96 -27.21
C ILE A 805 -71.19 -10.28 -26.68
N ILE A 806 -71.30 -11.03 -25.59
CA ILE A 806 -72.59 -11.44 -25.01
C ILE A 806 -73.41 -10.22 -24.63
N PHE A 807 -72.83 -9.27 -23.90
CA PHE A 807 -73.54 -8.07 -23.45
C PHE A 807 -73.83 -7.11 -24.60
N ALA A 808 -72.95 -6.96 -25.59
CA ALA A 808 -73.19 -6.13 -26.78
C ALA A 808 -74.36 -6.68 -27.62
N VAL A 809 -74.39 -8.00 -27.88
CA VAL A 809 -75.49 -8.66 -28.60
C VAL A 809 -76.81 -8.58 -27.84
N LYS A 810 -76.79 -8.67 -26.51
CA LYS A 810 -78.00 -8.55 -25.69
C LYS A 810 -78.47 -7.09 -25.63
N THR A 811 -77.56 -6.14 -25.49
CA THR A 811 -77.86 -4.70 -25.41
C THR A 811 -78.39 -4.17 -26.74
N SER A 812 -77.81 -4.56 -27.87
CA SER A 812 -78.25 -4.12 -29.21
C SER A 812 -79.73 -4.46 -29.49
N LYS A 813 -80.23 -5.58 -28.93
CA LYS A 813 -81.65 -5.97 -29.03
C LYS A 813 -82.59 -4.96 -28.35
N TYR A 814 -82.17 -4.37 -27.24
CA TYR A 814 -82.99 -3.39 -26.50
C TYR A 814 -82.97 -1.98 -27.11
N LEU A 815 -82.11 -1.74 -28.11
CA LEU A 815 -82.04 -0.48 -28.84
C LEU A 815 -83.01 -0.43 -30.06
N HIS A 816 -83.46 -1.59 -30.55
CA HIS A 816 -84.48 -1.71 -31.60
C HIS A 816 -85.91 -1.42 -31.09
N PRO A 817 -86.89 -1.11 -31.97
CA PRO A 817 -88.26 -0.78 -31.58
C PRO A 817 -89.02 -1.96 -30.92
N VAL A 818 -89.82 -1.65 -29.90
CA VAL A 818 -90.65 -2.61 -29.15
C VAL A 818 -92.12 -2.43 -29.54
N TRP A 819 -92.78 -3.52 -29.99
CA TRP A 819 -94.21 -3.49 -30.30
C TRP A 819 -95.05 -3.50 -29.01
N LYS A 820 -95.85 -2.46 -28.78
CA LYS A 820 -96.91 -2.44 -27.76
C LYS A 820 -98.04 -3.36 -28.23
N ARG A 821 -98.47 -4.30 -27.37
CA ARG A 821 -99.72 -5.04 -27.60
C ARG A 821 -100.86 -4.09 -27.23
N LEU A 822 -101.70 -3.71 -28.19
CA LEU A 822 -103.02 -3.13 -27.88
C LEU A 822 -103.78 -4.18 -27.07
N SER A 823 -104.04 -3.90 -25.79
CA SER A 823 -104.99 -4.66 -25.00
C SER A 823 -106.39 -4.36 -25.56
N SER A 824 -106.89 -5.21 -26.45
CA SER A 824 -108.29 -5.21 -26.84
C SER A 824 -109.11 -5.81 -25.69
N THR A 825 -109.58 -4.97 -24.77
CA THR A 825 -110.70 -5.30 -23.89
C THR A 825 -111.96 -4.66 -24.48
N SER A 826 -113.02 -5.48 -24.62
CA SER A 826 -114.35 -5.22 -25.22
C SER A 826 -114.34 -5.15 -26.76
N SER A 827 -115.19 -5.85 -27.53
CA SER A 827 -116.46 -6.51 -27.25
C SER A 827 -116.58 -7.75 -28.15
N GLU A 828 -116.90 -8.91 -27.58
CA GLU A 828 -117.52 -10.01 -28.31
C GLU A 828 -118.93 -9.58 -28.69
N GLU A 829 -119.22 -9.48 -29.99
CA GLU A 829 -120.52 -9.74 -30.63
C GLU A 829 -120.46 -9.21 -32.06
N THR A 830 -120.28 -10.10 -33.03
CA THR A 830 -120.95 -10.05 -34.34
C THR A 830 -120.71 -11.35 -35.07
N GLN A 831 -121.78 -12.13 -35.17
CA GLN A 831 -121.88 -13.38 -35.91
C GLN A 831 -121.81 -13.15 -37.43
N LEU A 832 -121.28 -14.17 -38.10
CA LEU A 832 -121.54 -14.65 -39.47
C LEU A 832 -122.15 -13.67 -40.49
N PHE A 833 -121.39 -13.37 -41.55
CA PHE A 833 -121.92 -13.40 -42.91
C PHE A 833 -120.92 -14.06 -43.87
N HIS A 834 -121.34 -15.21 -44.41
CA HIS A 834 -120.72 -15.94 -45.51
C HIS A 834 -121.35 -15.43 -46.83
N ILE A 835 -120.56 -14.98 -47.80
CA ILE A 835 -120.98 -14.83 -49.20
C ILE A 835 -119.89 -15.45 -50.11
N PRO A 836 -120.25 -16.29 -51.10
CA PRO A 836 -119.34 -17.23 -51.74
C PRO A 836 -118.57 -16.67 -52.94
N ARG A 837 -117.51 -17.40 -53.33
CA ARG A 837 -116.68 -17.21 -54.52
C ARG A 837 -117.51 -17.35 -55.81
N VAL A 838 -117.25 -16.48 -56.78
CA VAL A 838 -117.51 -16.73 -58.20
C VAL A 838 -116.17 -16.77 -58.94
N THR A 839 -115.93 -17.87 -59.63
CA THR A 839 -114.84 -18.07 -60.60
C THR A 839 -115.30 -17.79 -62.02
N SER A 840 -114.35 -17.36 -62.86
CA SER A 840 -114.36 -17.23 -64.34
C SER A 840 -115.11 -15.99 -64.87
N LEU A 841 -114.64 -15.28 -65.90
CA LEU A 841 -113.88 -15.70 -67.08
C LEU A 841 -113.17 -14.50 -67.74
N LYS A 842 -112.09 -14.80 -68.48
CA LYS A 842 -111.45 -13.94 -69.49
C LYS A 842 -112.47 -13.37 -70.50
N LEU A 843 -112.40 -12.08 -70.82
CA LEU A 843 -111.65 -11.57 -71.98
C LEU A 843 -111.21 -10.13 -71.73
#